data_AF-A0A915ESH6-F1
#
_entry.id   AF-A0A915ESH6-F1
#
_cell.length_a   1.000
_cell.length_b   1.000
_cell.length_c   1.000
_cell.angle_alpha   90.00
_cell.angle_beta   90.00
_cell.angle_gamma   90.00
#
_symmetry.space_group_name_H-M   'P 1'
#
loop_
_entity.id
_entity.type
_entity.pdbx_description
1 polymer ?
#
loop_
_entity_poly.entity_id
_entity_poly.type
_entity_poly.pdbx_seq_one_letter_code
_entity_poly.pdbx_strand_id
1 'polypeptide(L)'
;MINKITVVDSCNLTNDETYLRSNFEYKRNQLTRDGSTLVVRPEKHIYQFKTQLKPAKTGLLLVGLGGNNGSTVVGATIANREGMTWHARRTKKADYLGSITQSTTVHLGYDGSKQVYVPFNSLLPMVHPNNLVIDGWDINNANLYDAMLRAKVFEHELIEKLRPQMEHIVPKPSIYYSDFIASNQGDRVNNVIAGDSKQEHLQKIRKDIRDFKDKHKLDTVIVLWTANTERFTSVEPHLNSTAEQLLQSIQENAEEISPSNIFAVAAILEGAHYINGSPQNTLTPGVIELAQQRGVFIGGDDFKSGQTKLKSALVEFLVSSGIKPESIVSYNHLGNNDGKNLSEAKQFRSKEISKSSVVDDMVDANPILYKPGEKPDHVIVIKYVPFVGDSKRAMDEYISSIFMGGHQTLAIHNTCEDSLLAAPLILDLAILTELFTRIQYSNEGTEGVFKNFHSVLSLLSLLLKAPVVPPNTPVGNAFMKQFVSITKLMTICAGLHSDADIQLEFFTEIKENMGDTEKEKLLTDWDQVCLMCDQGSEVKFMTKSEFLNTADGVAYQLSSSGLEGSMIVNEPTETLPFRVNTLKIPVAYESTDKDKLPSGCQVIDLHLAFARVDKCFDSVRDLRKKASSVGSNKLQPHPDGSTIPGDLIYDVPDATVRGFLHLTDHESITHVEAKGQERLDMGRATVYGQWALSSNFGKFTESASSVVSNRGVDRPPLLQYGPAARSQTNCPTKQETESPT
;
A
#
# COMPACT_ATOMS: atom_id res chain seq x y z
N MET A 1 23.64 15.49 6.23
CA MET A 1 23.60 15.71 4.78
C MET A 1 22.18 16.10 4.42
N ILE A 2 21.97 17.15 3.64
CA ILE A 2 20.68 17.36 2.99
C ILE A 2 20.63 16.33 1.87
N ASN A 3 19.71 15.36 1.93
CA ASN A 3 19.53 14.41 0.83
C ASN A 3 19.23 15.23 -0.43
N LYS A 4 19.90 14.92 -1.55
CA LYS A 4 19.53 15.50 -2.83
C LYS A 4 18.09 15.08 -3.12
N ILE A 5 17.16 16.02 -3.01
CA ILE A 5 15.76 15.83 -3.37
C ILE A 5 15.74 15.50 -4.87
N THR A 6 14.88 14.57 -5.27
CA THR A 6 14.66 14.27 -6.69
C THR A 6 14.13 15.53 -7.37
N VAL A 7 14.92 16.11 -8.28
CA VAL A 7 14.47 17.26 -9.09
C VAL A 7 13.54 16.73 -10.16
N VAL A 8 12.34 17.28 -10.23
CA VAL A 8 11.29 16.86 -11.16
C VAL A 8 11.06 17.98 -12.15
N ASP A 9 11.29 17.70 -13.42
CA ASP A 9 10.95 18.57 -14.55
C ASP A 9 9.63 18.08 -15.14
N SER A 10 8.57 18.89 -15.02
CA SER A 10 7.21 18.49 -15.35
C SER A 10 6.31 19.71 -15.51
N CYS A 11 5.62 19.83 -16.64
CA CYS A 11 4.64 20.88 -16.89
C CYS A 11 3.40 20.83 -15.95
N ASN A 12 3.20 19.70 -15.26
CA ASN A 12 2.15 19.53 -14.26
C ASN A 12 2.58 20.00 -12.85
N LEU A 13 3.82 20.47 -12.69
CA LEU A 13 4.43 20.81 -11.40
C LEU A 13 4.80 22.29 -11.35
N THR A 14 4.42 22.97 -10.26
CA THR A 14 4.92 24.32 -9.95
C THR A 14 5.48 24.36 -8.54
N ASN A 15 6.61 25.05 -8.37
CA ASN A 15 7.32 25.17 -7.10
C ASN A 15 7.59 26.66 -6.83
N ASP A 16 7.04 27.20 -5.74
CA ASP A 16 7.26 28.59 -5.30
C ASP A 16 8.19 28.69 -4.08
N GLU A 17 9.07 27.69 -3.90
CA GLU A 17 9.95 27.45 -2.74
C GLU A 17 9.22 27.17 -1.41
N THR A 18 7.97 27.60 -1.27
CA THR A 18 7.15 27.37 -0.07
C THR A 18 6.23 26.16 -0.25
N TYR A 19 5.64 26.03 -1.43
CA TYR A 19 4.69 25.01 -1.83
C TYR A 19 5.07 24.40 -3.18
N LEU A 20 4.94 23.08 -3.23
CA LEU A 20 4.91 22.30 -4.45
C LEU A 20 3.44 22.05 -4.83
N ARG A 21 3.01 22.45 -6.03
CA ARG A 21 1.67 22.15 -6.56
C ARG A 21 1.78 21.21 -7.74
N SER A 22 1.05 20.10 -7.69
CA SER A 22 1.07 19.04 -8.68
C SER A 22 -0.34 18.77 -9.21
N ASN A 23 -0.52 18.87 -10.53
CA ASN A 23 -1.76 18.53 -11.22
C ASN A 23 -1.78 17.03 -11.56
N PHE A 24 -2.89 16.35 -11.30
CA PHE A 24 -3.00 14.91 -11.51
C PHE A 24 -4.36 14.50 -12.07
N GLU A 25 -4.34 13.72 -13.15
CA GLU A 25 -5.52 13.03 -13.69
C GLU A 25 -5.72 11.69 -12.96
N TYR A 26 -6.64 11.65 -12.00
CA TYR A 26 -7.01 10.41 -11.33
C TYR A 26 -7.99 9.61 -12.19
N LYS A 27 -7.51 8.49 -12.74
CA LYS A 27 -8.30 7.53 -13.52
C LYS A 27 -9.02 6.57 -12.57
N ARG A 28 -10.35 6.49 -12.65
CA ARG A 28 -11.19 5.61 -11.82
C ARG A 28 -12.29 4.97 -12.64
N ASN A 29 -12.61 3.70 -12.40
CA ASN A 29 -13.77 3.06 -13.00
C ASN A 29 -15.03 3.28 -12.14
N GLN A 30 -16.11 3.74 -12.76
CA GLN A 30 -17.48 3.57 -12.26
C GLN A 30 -17.97 2.16 -12.62
N LEU A 31 -18.57 1.48 -11.65
CA LEU A 31 -18.98 0.08 -11.76
C LEU A 31 -20.48 -0.04 -11.45
N THR A 32 -21.25 -0.62 -12.36
CA THR A 32 -22.68 -0.91 -12.18
C THR A 32 -23.01 -2.31 -12.66
N ARG A 33 -23.94 -3.00 -12.01
CA ARG A 33 -24.44 -4.32 -12.46
C ARG A 33 -25.80 -4.17 -13.14
N ASP A 34 -25.94 -4.78 -14.31
CA ASP A 34 -27.20 -4.98 -15.01
C ASP A 34 -27.44 -6.49 -15.19
N GLY A 35 -28.30 -7.05 -14.34
CA GLY A 35 -28.42 -8.50 -14.16
C GLY A 35 -27.07 -9.16 -13.83
N SER A 36 -26.63 -10.07 -14.70
CA SER A 36 -25.32 -10.73 -14.61
C SER A 36 -24.17 -9.91 -15.21
N THR A 37 -24.45 -8.85 -15.97
CA THR A 37 -23.44 -8.05 -16.68
C THR A 37 -22.82 -7.00 -15.77
N LEU A 38 -21.49 -6.96 -15.70
CA LEU A 38 -20.76 -5.86 -15.09
C LEU A 38 -20.50 -4.78 -16.16
N VAL A 39 -21.11 -3.61 -16.01
CA VAL A 39 -20.85 -2.44 -16.84
C VAL A 39 -19.76 -1.60 -16.17
N VAL A 40 -18.68 -1.36 -16.90
CA VAL A 40 -17.52 -0.59 -16.45
C VAL A 40 -17.42 0.68 -17.29
N ARG A 41 -17.39 1.85 -16.64
CA ARG A 41 -17.19 3.14 -17.28
C ARG A 41 -15.90 3.78 -16.75
N PRO A 42 -14.84 3.91 -17.56
CA PRO A 42 -13.65 4.66 -17.18
C PRO A 42 -13.98 6.15 -17.04
N GLU A 43 -13.64 6.72 -15.89
CA GLU A 43 -13.77 8.15 -15.58
C GLU A 43 -12.37 8.74 -15.32
N LYS A 44 -12.28 10.05 -15.49
CA LYS A 44 -11.13 10.89 -15.16
C LYS A 44 -11.59 11.96 -14.18
N HIS A 45 -10.78 12.23 -13.17
CA HIS A 45 -11.06 13.22 -12.14
C HIS A 45 -9.79 14.05 -11.94
N ILE A 46 -9.85 15.36 -12.20
CA ILE A 46 -8.70 16.25 -12.06
C ILE A 46 -8.53 16.67 -10.59
N TYR A 47 -7.31 16.43 -10.09
CA TYR A 47 -6.85 16.88 -8.77
C TYR A 47 -5.68 17.85 -8.92
N GLN A 48 -5.60 18.82 -8.01
CA GLN A 48 -4.40 19.60 -7.78
C GLN A 48 -3.98 19.40 -6.32
N PHE A 49 -2.83 18.77 -6.11
CA PHE A 49 -2.21 18.63 -4.80
C PHE A 49 -1.35 19.86 -4.50
N LYS A 50 -1.26 20.23 -3.23
CA LYS A 50 -0.42 21.32 -2.71
C LYS A 50 0.30 20.83 -1.47
N THR A 51 1.62 20.70 -1.56
CA THR A 51 2.49 20.22 -0.48
C THR A 51 3.36 21.36 0.04
N GLN A 52 3.25 21.70 1.32
CA GLN A 52 4.19 22.66 1.95
C GLN A 52 5.58 22.01 2.08
N LEU A 53 6.61 22.66 1.52
CA LEU A 53 7.95 22.07 1.38
C LEU A 53 8.78 22.07 2.66
N LYS A 54 8.52 22.98 3.60
CA LYS A 54 9.23 23.02 4.89
C LYS A 54 8.58 22.05 5.89
N PRO A 55 9.28 21.01 6.39
CA PRO A 55 8.74 20.17 7.46
C PRO A 55 8.55 20.94 8.77
N ALA A 56 7.48 20.63 9.49
CA ALA A 56 7.13 21.25 10.77
C ALA A 56 8.10 20.85 11.88
N LYS A 57 8.35 21.75 12.85
CA LYS A 57 9.05 21.38 14.08
C LYS A 57 8.13 20.53 14.94
N THR A 58 8.37 19.22 14.94
CA THR A 58 7.39 18.23 15.38
C THR A 58 7.78 17.58 16.70
N GLY A 59 6.82 17.55 17.62
CA GLY A 59 6.93 16.77 18.86
C GLY A 59 6.09 15.50 18.80
N LEU A 60 6.64 14.43 19.37
CA LEU A 60 6.00 13.12 19.52
C LEU A 60 5.82 12.83 21.02
N LEU A 61 4.56 12.74 21.46
CA LEU A 61 4.19 12.42 22.82
C LEU A 61 3.75 10.96 22.92
N LEU A 62 4.53 10.12 23.60
CA LEU A 62 4.24 8.70 23.73
C LEU A 62 3.48 8.41 25.03
N VAL A 63 2.31 7.77 24.91
CA VAL A 63 1.66 7.11 26.06
C VAL A 63 2.28 5.73 26.19
N GLY A 64 2.87 5.42 27.36
CA GLY A 64 3.73 4.23 27.56
C GLY A 64 5.21 4.50 27.25
N LEU A 65 5.71 5.71 27.51
CA LEU A 65 7.08 6.14 27.20
C LEU A 65 8.15 5.23 27.85
N GLY A 66 7.92 4.73 29.06
CA GLY A 66 8.78 3.80 29.78
C GLY A 66 8.54 2.31 29.45
N GLY A 67 7.74 2.03 28.41
CA GLY A 67 7.59 0.70 27.82
C GLY A 67 8.79 0.28 26.97
N ASN A 68 8.79 -0.97 26.49
CA ASN A 68 9.85 -1.49 25.63
C ASN A 68 9.98 -0.65 24.34
N ASN A 69 8.86 -0.42 23.65
CA ASN A 69 8.80 0.43 22.45
C ASN A 69 9.25 1.87 22.72
N GLY A 70 8.70 2.53 23.75
CA GLY A 70 8.98 3.95 24.04
C GLY A 70 10.46 4.20 24.35
N SER A 71 11.06 3.39 25.24
CA SER A 71 12.50 3.47 25.54
C SER A 71 13.37 3.14 24.33
N THR A 72 12.95 2.18 23.48
CA THR A 72 13.64 1.85 22.22
C THR A 72 13.58 3.00 21.21
N VAL A 73 12.43 3.65 21.04
CA VAL A 73 12.25 4.79 20.11
C VAL A 73 13.14 5.96 20.50
N VAL A 74 13.18 6.35 21.78
CA VAL A 74 14.02 7.44 22.26
C VAL A 74 15.51 7.08 22.15
N GLY A 75 15.89 5.89 22.61
CA GLY A 75 17.28 5.41 22.54
C GLY A 75 17.81 5.30 21.11
N ALA A 76 17.03 4.76 20.18
CA ALA A 76 17.41 4.66 18.76
C ALA A 76 17.52 6.05 18.11
N THR A 77 16.65 7.00 18.48
CA THR A 77 16.70 8.38 17.96
C THR A 77 17.96 9.11 18.42
N ILE A 78 18.34 8.95 19.69
CA ILE A 78 19.60 9.49 20.24
C ILE A 78 20.81 8.80 19.57
N ALA A 79 20.82 7.47 19.52
CA ALA A 79 21.94 6.71 18.96
C ALA A 79 22.23 7.09 17.50
N ASN A 80 21.19 7.31 16.69
CA ASN A 80 21.32 7.78 15.31
C ASN A 80 21.73 9.26 15.22
N ARG A 81 21.27 10.13 16.12
CA ARG A 81 21.65 11.55 16.16
C ARG A 81 23.14 11.72 16.48
N GLU A 82 23.64 10.99 17.47
CA GLU A 82 25.05 11.02 17.89
C GLU A 82 25.97 10.10 17.06
N GLY A 83 25.40 9.38 16.07
CA GLY A 83 26.17 8.48 15.19
C GLY A 83 26.82 7.29 15.91
N MET A 84 26.21 6.83 17.01
CA MET A 84 26.79 5.84 17.92
C MET A 84 27.14 4.51 17.25
N THR A 85 28.18 3.88 17.77
CA THR A 85 28.60 2.51 17.45
C THR A 85 28.73 1.69 18.73
N TRP A 86 28.59 0.37 18.62
CA TRP A 86 28.82 -0.56 19.72
C TRP A 86 29.41 -1.88 19.23
N HIS A 87 30.06 -2.63 20.11
CA HIS A 87 30.54 -3.95 19.81
C HIS A 87 29.42 -4.99 19.95
N ALA A 88 29.38 -5.91 18.99
CA ALA A 88 28.65 -7.16 19.03
C ALA A 88 29.57 -8.21 18.37
N ARG A 89 29.03 -9.28 17.78
CA ARG A 89 29.82 -10.22 16.94
C ARG A 89 30.63 -9.54 15.82
N ARG A 90 30.20 -8.35 15.40
CA ARG A 90 30.93 -7.35 14.61
C ARG A 90 30.54 -5.97 15.14
N THR A 91 31.37 -4.96 14.97
CA THR A 91 30.99 -3.57 15.30
C THR A 91 29.73 -3.18 14.55
N LYS A 92 28.76 -2.63 15.28
CA LYS A 92 27.50 -2.09 14.77
C LYS A 92 27.52 -0.56 14.82
N LYS A 93 26.69 0.07 14.00
CA LYS A 93 26.41 1.50 13.99
C LYS A 93 24.89 1.67 14.10
N ALA A 94 24.45 2.75 14.72
CA ALA A 94 23.04 3.11 14.74
C ALA A 94 22.52 3.37 13.31
N ASP A 95 21.33 2.85 13.05
CA ASP A 95 20.60 2.99 11.78
C ASP A 95 19.08 3.05 12.04
N TYR A 96 18.30 3.20 10.97
CA TYR A 96 16.84 3.14 10.97
C TYR A 96 16.33 1.98 10.08
N LEU A 97 16.98 0.82 10.12
CA LEU A 97 16.50 -0.36 9.41
C LEU A 97 15.10 -0.75 9.90
N GLY A 98 14.27 -1.26 8.96
CA GLY A 98 12.87 -1.60 9.23
C GLY A 98 11.88 -0.43 9.08
N SER A 99 12.36 0.83 9.06
CA SER A 99 11.53 2.00 8.72
C SER A 99 11.29 2.05 7.21
N ILE A 100 10.02 2.22 6.82
CA ILE A 100 9.62 2.49 5.44
C ILE A 100 10.17 3.86 5.00
N THR A 101 9.94 4.90 5.80
CA THR A 101 10.30 6.26 5.39
C THR A 101 11.81 6.46 5.24
N GLN A 102 12.62 5.80 6.07
CA GLN A 102 14.08 5.98 6.09
C GLN A 102 14.87 4.92 5.31
N SER A 103 14.34 3.71 5.14
CA SER A 103 15.11 2.56 4.63
C SER A 103 14.48 1.81 3.44
N THR A 104 13.40 2.30 2.83
CA THR A 104 12.90 1.76 1.55
C THR A 104 13.12 2.71 0.37
N THR A 105 13.08 2.13 -0.83
CA THR A 105 13.13 2.85 -2.10
C THR A 105 11.81 2.74 -2.87
N VAL A 106 11.63 3.64 -3.84
CA VAL A 106 10.51 3.69 -4.77
C VAL A 106 11.06 3.61 -6.18
N HIS A 107 10.47 2.75 -7.01
CA HIS A 107 10.80 2.60 -8.44
C HIS A 107 10.22 3.80 -9.21
N LEU A 108 11.03 4.45 -10.04
CA LEU A 108 10.59 5.57 -10.88
C LEU A 108 10.41 5.18 -12.35
N GLY A 109 11.12 4.14 -12.82
CA GLY A 109 11.16 3.72 -14.22
C GLY A 109 12.53 3.19 -14.63
N TYR A 110 12.87 3.33 -15.91
CA TYR A 110 14.11 2.84 -16.53
C TYR A 110 14.89 3.99 -17.17
N ASP A 111 16.22 4.04 -17.02
CA ASP A 111 17.08 5.14 -17.52
C ASP A 111 17.73 4.88 -18.89
N GLY A 112 17.26 3.87 -19.63
CA GLY A 112 17.92 3.37 -20.84
C GLY A 112 18.97 2.29 -20.57
N SER A 113 19.46 2.15 -19.33
CA SER A 113 20.47 1.14 -18.93
C SER A 113 20.05 0.23 -17.77
N LYS A 114 19.28 0.75 -16.81
CA LYS A 114 18.88 0.04 -15.59
C LYS A 114 17.59 0.62 -15.00
N GLN A 115 17.01 -0.12 -14.07
CA GLN A 115 15.89 0.34 -13.26
C GLN A 115 16.33 1.41 -12.26
N VAL A 116 15.57 2.50 -12.17
CA VAL A 116 15.85 3.65 -11.30
C VAL A 116 15.02 3.55 -10.03
N TYR A 117 15.70 3.50 -8.89
CA TYR A 117 15.10 3.50 -7.56
C TYR A 117 15.64 4.65 -6.72
N VAL A 118 14.75 5.39 -6.05
CA VAL A 118 15.12 6.50 -5.16
C VAL A 118 14.66 6.25 -3.72
N PRO A 119 15.34 6.75 -2.68
CA PRO A 119 14.87 6.63 -1.29
C PRO A 119 13.47 7.24 -1.09
N PHE A 120 12.62 6.64 -0.29
CA PHE A 120 11.25 7.13 -0.05
C PHE A 120 11.23 8.59 0.46
N ASN A 121 12.12 8.93 1.41
CA ASN A 121 12.31 10.29 1.93
C ASN A 121 13.00 11.29 0.97
N SER A 122 13.28 10.90 -0.28
CA SER A 122 13.81 11.82 -1.32
C SER A 122 12.73 12.35 -2.28
N LEU A 123 11.51 11.80 -2.23
CA LEU A 123 10.38 12.21 -3.08
C LEU A 123 9.78 13.56 -2.63
N LEU A 124 9.59 13.75 -1.31
CA LEU A 124 9.13 14.98 -0.71
C LEU A 124 9.89 15.24 0.60
N PRO A 125 10.06 16.50 1.02
CA PRO A 125 10.62 16.82 2.33
C PRO A 125 9.77 16.25 3.49
N MET A 126 10.43 15.55 4.39
CA MET A 126 9.85 14.92 5.58
C MET A 126 10.64 15.31 6.83
N VAL A 127 10.01 15.22 8.01
CA VAL A 127 10.77 15.23 9.27
C VAL A 127 11.70 14.01 9.32
N HIS A 128 12.99 14.27 9.50
CA HIS A 128 13.96 13.22 9.79
C HIS A 128 13.82 12.79 11.27
N PRO A 129 13.84 11.49 11.62
CA PRO A 129 13.55 11.05 12.99
C PRO A 129 14.49 11.64 14.04
N ASN A 130 15.78 11.87 13.72
CA ASN A 130 16.71 12.62 14.59
C ASN A 130 16.21 14.00 15.05
N ASN A 131 15.25 14.61 14.36
CA ASN A 131 14.73 15.95 14.64
C ASN A 131 13.44 15.95 15.48
N LEU A 132 12.86 14.78 15.75
CA LEU A 132 11.70 14.66 16.64
C LEU A 132 12.09 15.04 18.07
N VAL A 133 11.24 15.85 18.70
CA VAL A 133 11.28 16.08 20.15
C VAL A 133 10.36 15.04 20.79
N ILE A 134 10.89 14.18 21.65
CA ILE A 134 10.12 13.06 22.23
C ILE A 134 10.03 13.21 23.74
N ASP A 135 8.81 13.08 24.26
CA ASP A 135 8.43 13.12 25.69
C ASP A 135 7.15 12.27 25.84
N GLY A 136 6.51 12.22 27.00
CA GLY A 136 5.30 11.44 27.19
C GLY A 136 5.01 11.02 28.62
N TRP A 137 4.15 10.01 28.77
CA TRP A 137 3.61 9.55 30.03
C TRP A 137 3.82 8.04 30.19
N ASP A 138 3.95 7.58 31.44
CA ASP A 138 3.91 6.14 31.78
C ASP A 138 3.37 6.00 33.21
N ILE A 139 2.61 4.95 33.48
CA ILE A 139 2.13 4.57 34.83
C ILE A 139 3.26 4.19 35.79
N ASN A 140 4.49 4.05 35.27
CA ASN A 140 5.71 3.80 36.00
C ASN A 140 6.73 4.96 35.89
N ASN A 141 7.33 5.38 37.01
CA ASN A 141 8.25 6.53 37.09
C ASN A 141 9.72 6.21 36.82
N ALA A 142 10.07 5.01 36.39
CA ALA A 142 11.45 4.69 36.01
C ALA A 142 11.93 5.60 34.87
N ASN A 143 13.14 6.14 35.00
CA ASN A 143 13.78 6.89 33.91
C ASN A 143 14.05 5.97 32.70
N LEU A 144 14.38 6.54 31.54
CA LEU A 144 14.53 5.75 30.33
C LEU A 144 15.80 4.87 30.27
N TYR A 145 16.81 5.11 31.12
CA TYR A 145 17.91 4.16 31.29
C TYR A 145 17.44 2.89 32.01
N ASP A 146 16.73 3.04 33.14
CA ASP A 146 16.13 1.91 33.86
C ASP A 146 15.05 1.20 33.01
N ALA A 147 14.33 1.95 32.17
CA ALA A 147 13.39 1.37 31.22
C ALA A 147 14.09 0.51 30.15
N MET A 148 15.25 0.93 29.61
CA MET A 148 16.05 0.10 28.69
C MET A 148 16.57 -1.17 29.36
N LEU A 149 17.11 -1.06 30.59
CA LEU A 149 17.56 -2.22 31.38
C LEU A 149 16.42 -3.22 31.64
N ARG A 150 15.21 -2.72 31.92
CA ARG A 150 14.00 -3.53 32.09
C ARG A 150 13.53 -4.16 30.78
N ALA A 151 13.59 -3.42 29.66
CA ALA A 151 13.12 -3.86 28.35
C ALA A 151 14.00 -4.94 27.73
N LYS A 152 15.33 -4.89 27.96
CA LYS A 152 16.34 -5.84 27.45
C LYS A 152 16.33 -5.97 25.91
N VAL A 153 16.16 -4.84 25.23
CA VAL A 153 16.10 -4.76 23.76
C VAL A 153 17.47 -4.43 23.15
N PHE A 154 18.18 -3.44 23.69
CA PHE A 154 19.49 -3.04 23.20
C PHE A 154 20.62 -3.87 23.82
N GLU A 155 21.71 -3.99 23.06
CA GLU A 155 22.99 -4.53 23.56
C GLU A 155 23.50 -3.69 24.74
N HIS A 156 24.08 -4.34 25.75
CA HIS A 156 24.45 -3.68 27.01
C HIS A 156 25.39 -2.48 26.83
N GLU A 157 26.38 -2.56 25.93
CA GLU A 157 27.29 -1.44 25.64
C GLU A 157 26.55 -0.21 25.07
N LEU A 158 25.51 -0.43 24.24
CA LEU A 158 24.68 0.66 23.72
C LEU A 158 23.84 1.30 24.83
N ILE A 159 23.33 0.50 25.77
CA ILE A 159 22.60 1.00 26.95
C ILE A 159 23.50 1.93 27.79
N GLU A 160 24.74 1.51 28.09
CA GLU A 160 25.69 2.36 28.85
C GLU A 160 26.11 3.61 28.08
N LYS A 161 26.28 3.53 26.75
CA LYS A 161 26.54 4.71 25.89
C LYS A 161 25.36 5.69 25.84
N LEU A 162 24.12 5.20 25.93
CA LEU A 162 22.90 6.00 25.95
C LEU A 162 22.59 6.59 27.34
N ARG A 163 23.11 5.99 28.42
CA ARG A 163 22.84 6.36 29.81
C ARG A 163 22.89 7.87 30.09
N PRO A 164 23.92 8.64 29.69
CA PRO A 164 24.03 10.06 30.04
C PRO A 164 22.91 10.94 29.47
N GLN A 165 22.22 10.47 28.42
CA GLN A 165 21.06 11.18 27.86
C GLN A 165 19.73 10.59 28.35
N MET A 166 19.67 9.27 28.63
CA MET A 166 18.43 8.55 28.96
C MET A 166 18.07 8.58 30.45
N GLU A 167 19.05 8.62 31.35
CA GLU A 167 18.84 8.61 32.81
C GLU A 167 18.10 9.87 33.33
N HIS A 168 18.18 10.98 32.58
CA HIS A 168 17.50 12.23 32.89
C HIS A 168 16.06 12.32 32.35
N ILE A 169 15.60 11.35 31.54
CA ILE A 169 14.27 11.36 30.96
C ILE A 169 13.34 10.51 31.83
N VAL A 170 12.48 11.16 32.60
CA VAL A 170 11.46 10.52 33.46
C VAL A 170 10.07 10.75 32.85
N PRO A 171 9.26 9.70 32.60
CA PRO A 171 7.89 9.86 32.10
C PRO A 171 7.00 10.66 33.03
N LYS A 172 6.10 11.48 32.47
CA LYS A 172 5.06 12.17 33.24
C LYS A 172 4.06 11.17 33.85
N PRO A 173 3.43 11.49 34.99
CA PRO A 173 2.36 10.65 35.55
C PRO A 173 1.22 10.45 34.57
N SER A 174 0.75 9.21 34.41
CA SER A 174 -0.29 8.84 33.45
C SER A 174 -1.66 8.66 34.11
N ILE A 175 -2.71 8.60 33.30
CA ILE A 175 -4.01 8.05 33.72
C ILE A 175 -3.85 6.53 33.92
N TYR A 176 -4.49 5.97 34.95
CA TYR A 176 -4.59 4.53 35.19
C TYR A 176 -6.00 4.17 35.69
N TYR A 177 -6.75 3.41 34.89
CA TYR A 177 -8.00 2.77 35.31
C TYR A 177 -7.77 1.26 35.27
N SER A 178 -7.90 0.60 36.42
CA SER A 178 -7.40 -0.75 36.66
C SER A 178 -8.16 -1.85 35.91
N ASP A 179 -9.41 -1.60 35.52
CA ASP A 179 -10.28 -2.54 34.82
C ASP A 179 -10.00 -2.62 33.30
N PHE A 180 -9.29 -1.63 32.75
CA PHE A 180 -9.01 -1.57 31.31
C PHE A 180 -7.80 -2.43 30.89
N ILE A 181 -6.77 -2.53 31.73
CA ILE A 181 -5.57 -3.35 31.47
C ILE A 181 -5.54 -4.61 32.34
N ALA A 182 -4.54 -5.46 32.15
CA ALA A 182 -4.42 -6.69 32.95
C ALA A 182 -4.20 -6.37 34.43
N SER A 183 -4.89 -7.07 35.33
CA SER A 183 -4.75 -6.95 36.79
C SER A 183 -3.30 -7.12 37.25
N ASN A 184 -2.54 -7.97 36.55
CA ASN A 184 -1.12 -8.24 36.81
C ASN A 184 -0.18 -7.05 36.55
N GLN A 185 -0.69 -5.89 36.14
CA GLN A 185 0.06 -4.64 36.00
C GLN A 185 0.14 -3.81 37.28
N GLY A 186 -0.62 -4.15 38.34
CA GLY A 186 -0.69 -3.37 39.59
C GLY A 186 0.69 -3.01 40.18
N ASP A 187 1.61 -3.97 40.28
CA ASP A 187 2.97 -3.77 40.82
C ASP A 187 3.83 -2.77 40.03
N ARG A 188 3.46 -2.46 38.78
CA ARG A 188 4.15 -1.48 37.92
C ARG A 188 3.67 -0.05 38.19
N VAL A 189 2.48 0.13 38.77
CA VAL A 189 1.81 1.42 38.92
C VAL A 189 2.40 2.19 40.10
N ASN A 190 3.14 3.26 39.81
CA ASN A 190 3.66 4.19 40.82
C ASN A 190 3.76 5.65 40.33
N ASN A 191 3.20 5.96 39.16
CA ASN A 191 3.30 7.27 38.50
C ASN A 191 1.95 7.64 37.86
N VAL A 192 0.96 7.93 38.71
CA VAL A 192 -0.41 8.22 38.27
C VAL A 192 -0.81 9.66 38.55
N ILE A 193 -1.69 10.20 37.71
CA ILE A 193 -2.44 11.41 38.02
C ILE A 193 -3.41 11.06 39.16
N ALA A 194 -3.51 11.94 40.17
CA ALA A 194 -4.35 11.73 41.33
C ALA A 194 -5.79 12.20 41.08
N GLY A 195 -6.74 11.51 41.72
CA GLY A 195 -8.18 11.74 41.57
C GLY A 195 -8.86 10.66 40.74
N ASP A 196 -10.19 10.64 40.77
CA ASP A 196 -11.03 9.68 40.03
C ASP A 196 -11.86 10.36 38.92
N SER A 197 -11.69 11.68 38.74
CA SER A 197 -12.46 12.49 37.78
C SER A 197 -11.85 12.42 36.37
N LYS A 198 -12.51 11.70 35.47
CA LYS A 198 -12.14 11.61 34.04
C LYS A 198 -12.05 13.00 33.38
N GLN A 199 -12.87 13.96 33.82
CA GLN A 199 -12.80 15.34 33.36
C GLN A 199 -11.55 16.07 33.85
N GLU A 200 -11.12 15.89 35.11
CA GLU A 200 -9.87 16.48 35.60
C GLU A 200 -8.65 15.85 34.93
N HIS A 201 -8.68 14.53 34.71
CA HIS A 201 -7.68 13.80 33.93
C HIS A 201 -7.58 14.33 32.49
N LEU A 202 -8.72 14.56 31.82
CA LEU A 202 -8.75 15.22 30.50
C LEU A 202 -8.06 16.60 30.55
N GLN A 203 -8.42 17.46 31.49
CA GLN A 203 -7.80 18.79 31.60
C GLN A 203 -6.29 18.73 31.89
N LYS A 204 -5.84 17.74 32.69
CA LYS A 204 -4.44 17.51 32.98
C LYS A 204 -3.65 17.09 31.73
N ILE A 205 -4.11 16.11 30.96
CA ILE A 205 -3.44 15.71 29.71
C ILE A 205 -3.44 16.86 28.69
N ARG A 206 -4.55 17.59 28.56
CA ARG A 206 -4.65 18.80 27.73
C ARG A 206 -3.66 19.90 28.15
N LYS A 207 -3.39 20.06 29.44
CA LYS A 207 -2.36 20.97 29.94
C LYS A 207 -0.96 20.48 29.55
N ASP A 208 -0.66 19.20 29.75
CA ASP A 208 0.66 18.63 29.44
C ASP A 208 1.01 18.74 27.94
N ILE A 209 0.03 18.57 27.04
CA ILE A 209 0.21 18.77 25.59
C ILE A 209 0.56 20.23 25.27
N ARG A 210 -0.15 21.20 25.86
CA ARG A 210 0.14 22.64 25.69
C ARG A 210 1.50 23.02 26.25
N ASP A 211 1.79 22.64 27.50
CA ASP A 211 3.07 22.89 28.15
C ASP A 211 4.24 22.35 27.30
N PHE A 212 4.09 21.15 26.72
CA PHE A 212 5.10 20.57 25.84
C PHE A 212 5.26 21.34 24.53
N LYS A 213 4.15 21.69 23.86
CA LYS A 213 4.14 22.50 22.63
C LYS A 213 4.83 23.85 22.85
N ASP A 214 4.49 24.54 23.93
CA ASP A 214 5.00 25.87 24.27
C ASP A 214 6.44 25.85 24.76
N LYS A 215 6.84 24.85 25.55
CA LYS A 215 8.22 24.68 26.03
C LYS A 215 9.20 24.47 24.86
N HIS A 216 8.81 23.66 23.88
CA HIS A 216 9.68 23.29 22.77
C HIS A 216 9.45 24.13 21.50
N LYS A 217 8.48 25.07 21.51
CA LYS A 217 8.09 25.91 20.35
C LYS A 217 7.80 25.06 19.12
N LEU A 218 6.91 24.08 19.29
CA LEU A 218 6.55 23.10 18.27
C LEU A 218 5.38 23.61 17.42
N ASP A 219 5.47 23.40 16.11
CA ASP A 219 4.40 23.73 15.18
C ASP A 219 3.30 22.64 15.27
N THR A 220 3.74 21.37 15.18
CA THR A 220 2.91 20.16 15.15
C THR A 220 3.21 19.26 16.36
N VAL A 221 2.16 18.67 16.94
CA VAL A 221 2.27 17.67 18.00
C VAL A 221 1.49 16.43 17.60
N ILE A 222 2.10 15.27 17.77
CA ILE A 222 1.49 13.95 17.54
C ILE A 222 1.54 13.20 18.86
N VAL A 223 0.37 12.79 19.35
CA VAL A 223 0.23 11.87 20.48
C VAL A 223 0.11 10.47 19.92
N LEU A 224 0.89 9.52 20.45
CA LEU A 224 0.87 8.13 19.99
C LEU A 224 0.78 7.17 21.18
N TRP A 225 -0.21 6.28 21.14
CA TRP A 225 -0.40 5.24 22.13
C TRP A 225 0.52 4.05 21.84
N THR A 226 1.45 3.77 22.73
CA THR A 226 2.26 2.54 22.74
C THR A 226 2.30 1.89 24.14
N ALA A 227 1.33 2.21 24.98
CA ALA A 227 1.11 1.60 26.28
C ALA A 227 0.44 0.22 26.13
N ASN A 228 0.24 -0.43 27.28
CA ASN A 228 -0.47 -1.69 27.42
C ASN A 228 -1.73 -1.77 26.53
N THR A 229 -1.98 -2.97 25.97
CA THR A 229 -3.24 -3.27 25.30
C THR A 229 -4.37 -3.20 26.33
N GLU A 230 -5.38 -2.36 26.07
CA GLU A 230 -6.60 -2.31 26.87
C GLU A 230 -7.63 -3.35 26.37
N ARG A 231 -8.63 -3.65 27.20
CA ARG A 231 -9.88 -4.28 26.74
C ARG A 231 -10.62 -3.33 25.78
N PHE A 232 -11.58 -3.86 25.03
CA PHE A 232 -12.52 -3.02 24.29
C PHE A 232 -13.46 -2.26 25.25
N THR A 233 -13.85 -1.04 24.85
CA THR A 233 -15.02 -0.34 25.39
C THR A 233 -16.29 -0.78 24.67
N SER A 234 -17.44 -0.70 25.33
CA SER A 234 -18.75 -0.67 24.65
C SER A 234 -18.83 0.47 23.64
N VAL A 235 -19.62 0.29 22.58
CA VAL A 235 -19.95 1.35 21.60
C VAL A 235 -21.46 1.44 21.48
N GLU A 236 -22.04 2.46 22.12
CA GLU A 236 -23.48 2.54 22.39
C GLU A 236 -24.01 3.99 22.19
N PRO A 237 -25.28 4.14 21.78
CA PRO A 237 -25.97 5.43 21.83
C PRO A 237 -25.95 6.02 23.25
N HIS A 238 -25.89 7.35 23.35
CA HIS A 238 -25.77 8.10 24.61
C HIS A 238 -24.45 7.93 25.38
N LEU A 239 -23.56 7.03 24.96
CA LEU A 239 -22.22 6.85 25.54
C LEU A 239 -21.14 7.52 24.68
N ASN A 240 -20.87 6.99 23.48
CA ASN A 240 -19.72 7.38 22.67
C ASN A 240 -19.97 7.30 21.16
N SER A 241 -21.24 7.28 20.75
CA SER A 241 -21.64 7.24 19.32
C SER A 241 -21.53 8.60 18.61
N THR A 242 -21.49 9.72 19.36
CA THR A 242 -21.25 11.07 18.83
C THR A 242 -20.23 11.83 19.68
N ALA A 243 -19.65 12.90 19.12
CA ALA A 243 -18.67 13.75 19.78
C ALA A 243 -19.25 14.41 21.06
N GLU A 244 -20.52 14.83 21.02
CA GLU A 244 -21.21 15.42 22.17
C GLU A 244 -21.39 14.41 23.31
N GLN A 245 -21.92 13.21 23.00
CA GLN A 245 -22.13 12.13 23.97
C GLN A 245 -20.81 11.67 24.61
N LEU A 246 -19.74 11.59 23.82
CA LEU A 246 -18.41 11.24 24.30
C LEU A 246 -17.88 12.27 25.32
N LEU A 247 -18.03 13.56 25.03
CA LEU A 247 -17.61 14.63 25.94
C LEU A 247 -18.48 14.68 27.20
N GLN A 248 -19.79 14.47 27.07
CA GLN A 248 -20.71 14.35 28.20
C GLN A 248 -20.35 13.15 29.09
N SER A 249 -20.07 11.97 28.50
CA SER A 249 -19.68 10.77 29.25
C SER A 249 -18.36 10.92 30.01
N ILE A 250 -17.40 11.71 29.49
CA ILE A 250 -16.19 12.08 30.24
C ILE A 250 -16.53 12.97 31.43
N GLN A 251 -17.44 13.94 31.26
CA GLN A 251 -17.89 14.83 32.34
C GLN A 251 -18.71 14.12 33.42
N GLU A 252 -19.53 13.14 33.03
CA GLU A 252 -20.34 12.29 33.91
C GLU A 252 -19.57 11.12 34.53
N ASN A 253 -18.27 11.02 34.23
CA ASN A 253 -17.36 10.00 34.75
C ASN A 253 -17.71 8.54 34.35
N ALA A 254 -18.43 8.36 33.23
CA ALA A 254 -19.00 7.08 32.80
C ALA A 254 -17.95 5.96 32.69
N GLU A 255 -18.30 4.74 33.12
CA GLU A 255 -17.36 3.62 33.27
C GLU A 255 -16.64 3.27 31.96
N GLU A 256 -17.39 3.11 30.86
CA GLU A 256 -16.91 2.70 29.52
C GLU A 256 -16.19 3.82 28.72
N ILE A 257 -15.47 4.69 29.44
CA ILE A 257 -14.52 5.67 28.91
C ILE A 257 -13.13 5.28 29.37
N SER A 258 -12.30 4.77 28.46
CA SER A 258 -10.96 4.28 28.76
C SER A 258 -9.95 5.42 28.97
N PRO A 259 -8.78 5.14 29.56
CA PRO A 259 -7.64 6.06 29.52
C PRO A 259 -7.28 6.46 28.08
N SER A 260 -7.26 5.53 27.12
CA SER A 260 -6.97 5.84 25.72
C SER A 260 -8.00 6.77 25.07
N ASN A 261 -9.30 6.68 25.40
CA ASN A 261 -10.29 7.66 24.94
C ASN A 261 -9.95 9.07 25.44
N ILE A 262 -9.53 9.22 26.70
CA ILE A 262 -9.18 10.52 27.27
C ILE A 262 -7.93 11.09 26.61
N PHE A 263 -6.91 10.28 26.32
CA PHE A 263 -5.73 10.73 25.57
C PHE A 263 -6.08 11.14 24.13
N ALA A 264 -6.96 10.40 23.44
CA ALA A 264 -7.44 10.76 22.11
C ALA A 264 -8.20 12.10 22.12
N VAL A 265 -9.17 12.25 23.02
CA VAL A 265 -9.95 13.50 23.18
C VAL A 265 -9.05 14.66 23.60
N ALA A 266 -8.08 14.46 24.49
CA ALA A 266 -7.11 15.48 24.88
C ALA A 266 -6.26 15.97 23.69
N ALA A 267 -5.76 15.04 22.88
CA ALA A 267 -4.99 15.37 21.67
C ALA A 267 -5.83 16.19 20.69
N ILE A 268 -7.04 15.69 20.38
CA ILE A 268 -7.95 16.32 19.42
C ILE A 268 -8.37 17.74 19.86
N LEU A 269 -8.67 17.93 21.16
CA LEU A 269 -9.05 19.24 21.70
C LEU A 269 -7.91 20.27 21.77
N GLU A 270 -6.65 19.83 21.72
CA GLU A 270 -5.46 20.69 21.67
C GLU A 270 -4.88 20.84 20.24
N GLY A 271 -5.61 20.37 19.22
CA GLY A 271 -5.15 20.44 17.83
C GLY A 271 -3.99 19.50 17.49
N ALA A 272 -3.68 18.55 18.37
CA ALA A 272 -2.69 17.49 18.14
C ALA A 272 -3.34 16.30 17.40
N HIS A 273 -2.51 15.53 16.71
CA HIS A 273 -2.95 14.31 16.02
C HIS A 273 -2.82 13.11 16.96
N TYR A 274 -3.68 12.10 16.81
CA TYR A 274 -3.67 10.93 17.69
C TYR A 274 -3.54 9.61 16.93
N ILE A 275 -2.51 8.83 17.26
CA ILE A 275 -2.25 7.52 16.65
C ILE A 275 -2.37 6.41 17.70
N ASN A 276 -3.22 5.42 17.44
CA ASN A 276 -3.37 4.24 18.27
C ASN A 276 -2.49 3.08 17.78
N GLY A 277 -1.40 2.80 18.51
CA GLY A 277 -0.49 1.69 18.23
C GLY A 277 -0.90 0.36 18.85
N SER A 278 -2.00 0.31 19.59
CA SER A 278 -2.52 -0.88 20.30
C SER A 278 -3.91 -1.26 19.76
N PRO A 279 -4.43 -2.48 20.05
CA PRO A 279 -5.60 -3.02 19.34
C PRO A 279 -6.96 -2.67 19.95
N GLN A 280 -7.03 -1.97 21.09
CA GLN A 280 -8.31 -1.55 21.64
C GLN A 280 -9.01 -0.53 20.73
N ASN A 281 -10.34 -0.53 20.73
CA ASN A 281 -11.22 0.33 19.91
C ASN A 281 -11.26 1.80 20.36
N THR A 282 -10.10 2.43 20.57
CA THR A 282 -9.98 3.83 21.04
C THR A 282 -10.77 4.80 20.15
N LEU A 283 -10.75 4.57 18.84
CA LEU A 283 -11.33 5.44 17.82
C LEU A 283 -12.82 5.14 17.60
N THR A 284 -13.62 5.28 18.66
CA THR A 284 -15.08 5.15 18.61
C THR A 284 -15.70 6.20 17.68
N PRO A 285 -16.97 6.03 17.24
CA PRO A 285 -17.61 6.98 16.32
C PRO A 285 -17.58 8.44 16.82
N GLY A 286 -17.76 8.68 18.13
CA GLY A 286 -17.65 10.01 18.71
C GLY A 286 -16.21 10.58 18.71
N VAL A 287 -15.18 9.75 18.79
CA VAL A 287 -13.77 10.19 18.61
C VAL A 287 -13.51 10.57 17.15
N ILE A 288 -14.03 9.79 16.20
CA ILE A 288 -13.91 10.06 14.77
C ILE A 288 -14.61 11.38 14.41
N GLU A 289 -15.84 11.58 14.90
CA GLU A 289 -16.59 12.82 14.69
C GLU A 289 -15.88 14.02 15.31
N LEU A 290 -15.38 13.90 16.56
CA LEU A 290 -14.66 14.99 17.21
C LEU A 290 -13.37 15.36 16.45
N ALA A 291 -12.65 14.39 15.89
CA ALA A 291 -11.47 14.63 15.06
C ALA A 291 -11.82 15.37 13.75
N GLN A 292 -12.94 15.02 13.11
CA GLN A 292 -13.47 15.73 11.95
C GLN A 292 -13.88 17.18 12.29
N GLN A 293 -14.63 17.39 13.38
CA GLN A 293 -15.03 18.71 13.86
C GLN A 293 -13.85 19.63 14.18
N ARG A 294 -12.70 19.07 14.60
CA ARG A 294 -11.47 19.81 14.91
C ARG A 294 -10.46 19.88 13.76
N GLY A 295 -10.72 19.21 12.63
CA GLY A 295 -9.82 19.20 11.47
C GLY A 295 -8.46 18.56 11.73
N VAL A 296 -8.37 17.66 12.70
CA VAL A 296 -7.13 16.94 13.07
C VAL A 296 -7.13 15.51 12.54
N PHE A 297 -5.95 14.92 12.44
CA PHE A 297 -5.79 13.53 12.05
C PHE A 297 -5.82 12.55 13.23
N ILE A 298 -6.41 11.39 12.95
CA ILE A 298 -6.37 10.18 13.75
C ILE A 298 -5.99 8.97 12.89
N GLY A 299 -5.37 7.97 13.49
CA GLY A 299 -5.00 6.73 12.82
C GLY A 299 -4.81 5.57 13.81
N GLY A 300 -4.99 4.35 13.34
CA GLY A 300 -5.00 3.14 14.16
C GLY A 300 -5.58 1.97 13.35
N ASP A 301 -5.61 0.73 13.83
CA ASP A 301 -5.20 0.25 15.15
C ASP A 301 -4.15 -0.88 15.06
N ASP A 302 -3.36 -1.02 16.14
CA ASP A 302 -2.30 -2.02 16.40
C ASP A 302 -1.12 -2.08 15.40
N PHE A 303 0.13 -1.93 15.85
CA PHE A 303 1.33 -1.93 14.98
C PHE A 303 1.51 -3.22 14.16
N LYS A 304 1.67 -3.12 12.85
CA LYS A 304 1.94 -4.27 11.95
C LYS A 304 3.45 -4.59 11.87
N SER A 305 4.01 -5.09 12.98
CA SER A 305 5.45 -5.39 13.15
C SER A 305 5.94 -6.62 12.35
N GLY A 306 5.69 -7.83 12.87
CA GLY A 306 6.24 -9.10 12.35
C GLY A 306 5.21 -10.00 11.68
N GLN A 307 4.69 -11.01 12.41
CA GLN A 307 3.78 -12.06 11.92
C GLN A 307 2.66 -11.54 11.02
N THR A 308 1.90 -10.54 11.49
CA THR A 308 0.76 -10.00 10.74
C THR A 308 1.19 -9.30 9.44
N LYS A 309 2.37 -8.67 9.41
CA LYS A 309 2.92 -8.03 8.20
C LYS A 309 3.22 -9.08 7.13
N LEU A 310 3.87 -10.18 7.52
CA LEU A 310 4.13 -11.32 6.65
C LEU A 310 2.82 -11.98 6.19
N LYS A 311 1.87 -12.22 7.10
CA LYS A 311 0.55 -12.78 6.78
C LYS A 311 -0.18 -11.96 5.71
N SER A 312 -0.22 -10.63 5.86
CA SER A 312 -0.90 -9.74 4.90
C SER A 312 -0.28 -9.71 3.51
N ALA A 313 1.01 -10.06 3.37
CA ALA A 313 1.67 -10.19 2.05
C ALA A 313 1.56 -11.63 1.50
N LEU A 314 1.64 -12.64 2.36
CA LEU A 314 1.60 -14.05 1.97
C LEU A 314 0.20 -14.49 1.50
N VAL A 315 -0.86 -14.07 2.21
CA VAL A 315 -2.25 -14.39 1.81
C VAL A 315 -2.62 -13.67 0.51
N GLU A 316 -2.15 -12.43 0.33
CA GLU A 316 -2.24 -11.71 -0.94
C GLU A 316 -1.58 -12.51 -2.08
N PHE A 317 -0.32 -12.92 -1.89
CA PHE A 317 0.41 -13.74 -2.88
C PHE A 317 -0.31 -15.05 -3.22
N LEU A 318 -0.80 -15.81 -2.23
CA LEU A 318 -1.47 -17.09 -2.46
C LEU A 318 -2.77 -16.91 -3.26
N VAL A 319 -3.67 -16.02 -2.81
CA VAL A 319 -4.96 -15.79 -3.46
C VAL A 319 -4.80 -15.19 -4.86
N SER A 320 -3.86 -14.27 -5.05
CA SER A 320 -3.52 -13.73 -6.38
C SER A 320 -2.87 -14.76 -7.31
N SER A 321 -2.26 -15.82 -6.77
CA SER A 321 -1.74 -16.96 -7.54
C SER A 321 -2.80 -18.03 -7.87
N GLY A 322 -4.08 -17.80 -7.52
CA GLY A 322 -5.15 -18.78 -7.70
C GLY A 322 -5.07 -19.97 -6.72
N ILE A 323 -4.31 -19.84 -5.65
CA ILE A 323 -4.18 -20.84 -4.58
C ILE A 323 -5.16 -20.47 -3.46
N LYS A 324 -5.91 -21.44 -2.94
CA LYS A 324 -6.95 -21.21 -1.93
C LYS A 324 -6.45 -21.63 -0.54
N PRO A 325 -6.05 -20.71 0.35
CA PRO A 325 -5.91 -20.99 1.77
C PRO A 325 -7.20 -21.62 2.34
N GLU A 326 -7.08 -22.79 2.95
CA GLU A 326 -8.17 -23.49 3.65
C GLU A 326 -8.00 -23.39 5.17
N SER A 327 -6.75 -23.35 5.65
CA SER A 327 -6.44 -23.20 7.08
C SER A 327 -5.22 -22.30 7.29
N ILE A 328 -5.31 -21.42 8.29
CA ILE A 328 -4.26 -20.50 8.72
C ILE A 328 -4.20 -20.55 10.25
N VAL A 329 -3.14 -21.14 10.79
CA VAL A 329 -2.96 -21.29 12.25
C VAL A 329 -1.74 -20.49 12.70
N SER A 330 -1.94 -19.47 13.53
CA SER A 330 -0.92 -18.49 13.94
C SER A 330 -0.64 -18.53 15.45
N TYR A 331 0.35 -19.31 15.85
CA TYR A 331 0.86 -19.32 17.23
C TYR A 331 1.87 -18.20 17.48
N ASN A 332 1.86 -17.68 18.71
CA ASN A 332 2.81 -16.68 19.18
C ASN A 332 3.18 -16.96 20.64
N HIS A 333 4.44 -16.72 21.00
CA HIS A 333 4.81 -16.55 22.41
C HIS A 333 5.90 -15.49 22.61
N LEU A 334 5.82 -14.76 23.72
CA LEU A 334 6.73 -13.67 24.09
C LEU A 334 6.79 -13.52 25.62
N GLY A 335 7.89 -12.96 26.13
CA GLY A 335 8.22 -12.86 27.55
C GLY A 335 8.31 -11.43 28.10
N ASN A 336 8.10 -10.42 27.26
CA ASN A 336 8.06 -9.00 27.64
C ASN A 336 6.75 -8.61 28.33
N ASN A 337 6.60 -7.32 28.69
CA ASN A 337 5.41 -6.84 29.39
C ASN A 337 4.13 -6.84 28.52
N ASP A 338 4.25 -6.77 27.19
CA ASP A 338 3.09 -6.96 26.29
C ASP A 338 2.56 -8.39 26.42
N GLY A 339 3.43 -9.40 26.36
CA GLY A 339 3.06 -10.80 26.63
C GLY A 339 2.44 -11.00 28.00
N LYS A 340 2.96 -10.35 29.05
CA LYS A 340 2.41 -10.41 30.42
C LYS A 340 1.01 -9.78 30.48
N ASN A 341 0.79 -8.65 29.81
CA ASN A 341 -0.53 -8.00 29.76
C ASN A 341 -1.54 -8.82 28.94
N LEU A 342 -1.11 -9.39 27.82
CA LEU A 342 -1.93 -10.23 26.93
C LEU A 342 -2.19 -11.65 27.50
N SER A 343 -1.78 -11.97 28.73
CA SER A 343 -2.14 -13.24 29.37
C SER A 343 -3.58 -13.24 29.92
N GLU A 344 -4.19 -12.08 30.11
CA GLU A 344 -5.58 -11.94 30.57
C GLU A 344 -6.55 -11.85 29.38
N ALA A 345 -7.69 -12.53 29.50
CA ALA A 345 -8.56 -12.83 28.35
C ALA A 345 -9.16 -11.59 27.67
N LYS A 346 -9.50 -10.54 28.45
CA LYS A 346 -10.10 -9.31 27.91
C LYS A 346 -9.10 -8.55 27.01
N GLN A 347 -7.84 -8.49 27.40
CA GLN A 347 -6.76 -7.84 26.64
C GLN A 347 -6.29 -8.72 25.48
N PHE A 348 -6.26 -10.05 25.65
CA PHE A 348 -6.04 -10.98 24.55
C PHE A 348 -7.09 -10.83 23.44
N ARG A 349 -8.38 -10.69 23.78
CA ARG A 349 -9.48 -10.56 22.81
C ARG A 349 -9.30 -9.37 21.87
N SER A 350 -8.81 -8.22 22.36
CA SER A 350 -8.46 -7.07 21.51
C SER A 350 -7.42 -7.46 20.44
N LYS A 351 -6.37 -8.16 20.86
CA LYS A 351 -5.25 -8.62 19.99
C LYS A 351 -5.64 -9.77 19.05
N GLU A 352 -6.63 -10.56 19.42
CA GLU A 352 -7.19 -11.64 18.62
C GLU A 352 -7.95 -11.06 17.41
N ILE A 353 -8.92 -10.17 17.66
CA ILE A 353 -9.76 -9.54 16.62
C ILE A 353 -8.91 -8.85 15.55
N SER A 354 -7.95 -8.03 15.98
CA SER A 354 -7.04 -7.28 15.07
C SER A 354 -6.06 -8.17 14.30
N LYS A 355 -5.87 -9.43 14.70
CA LYS A 355 -5.04 -10.41 13.98
C LYS A 355 -5.84 -11.31 13.06
N SER A 356 -7.16 -11.48 13.29
CA SER A 356 -8.04 -12.28 12.45
C SER A 356 -8.52 -11.52 11.21
N SER A 357 -8.91 -10.26 11.35
CA SER A 357 -9.53 -9.47 10.26
C SER A 357 -8.63 -9.22 9.04
N VAL A 358 -7.32 -9.48 9.15
CA VAL A 358 -6.30 -9.13 8.15
C VAL A 358 -6.37 -9.97 6.84
N VAL A 359 -7.24 -10.97 6.78
CA VAL A 359 -7.40 -11.85 5.60
C VAL A 359 -8.76 -11.68 4.91
N ASP A 360 -9.72 -11.00 5.55
CA ASP A 360 -11.11 -10.95 5.11
C ASP A 360 -11.27 -10.32 3.71
N ASP A 361 -10.59 -9.20 3.46
CA ASP A 361 -10.62 -8.49 2.17
C ASP A 361 -10.01 -9.29 1.02
N MET A 362 -9.04 -10.16 1.29
CA MET A 362 -8.48 -11.04 0.26
C MET A 362 -9.34 -12.28 -0.02
N VAL A 363 -10.06 -12.79 0.99
CA VAL A 363 -11.05 -13.86 0.80
C VAL A 363 -12.21 -13.35 -0.05
N ASP A 364 -12.80 -12.21 0.33
CA ASP A 364 -13.93 -11.59 -0.38
C ASP A 364 -13.58 -11.14 -1.81
N ALA A 365 -12.29 -10.84 -2.08
CA ALA A 365 -11.82 -10.42 -3.40
C ALA A 365 -11.82 -11.53 -4.47
N ASN A 366 -11.90 -12.82 -4.11
CA ASN A 366 -11.79 -13.92 -5.07
C ASN A 366 -12.96 -14.93 -5.00
N PRO A 367 -14.11 -14.60 -5.65
CA PRO A 367 -15.30 -15.46 -5.66
C PRO A 367 -15.15 -16.74 -6.50
N ILE A 368 -14.01 -16.97 -7.15
CA ILE A 368 -13.69 -18.24 -7.83
C ILE A 368 -13.16 -19.26 -6.81
N LEU A 369 -12.38 -18.80 -5.82
CA LEU A 369 -11.82 -19.64 -4.77
C LEU A 369 -12.77 -19.80 -3.58
N TYR A 370 -13.45 -18.73 -3.18
CA TYR A 370 -14.34 -18.71 -2.01
C TYR A 370 -15.78 -18.39 -2.43
N LYS A 371 -16.74 -19.17 -1.96
CA LYS A 371 -18.16 -18.82 -2.09
C LYS A 371 -18.51 -17.66 -1.15
N PRO A 372 -19.60 -16.91 -1.40
CA PRO A 372 -20.04 -15.86 -0.49
C PRO A 372 -20.22 -16.37 0.96
N GLY A 373 -19.46 -15.80 1.89
CA GLY A 373 -19.46 -16.20 3.31
C GLY A 373 -18.55 -17.39 3.66
N GLU A 374 -17.87 -18.00 2.68
CA GLU A 374 -16.84 -19.02 2.92
C GLU A 374 -15.55 -18.35 3.41
N LYS A 375 -14.91 -18.92 4.44
CA LYS A 375 -13.64 -18.45 5.00
C LYS A 375 -12.75 -19.64 5.33
N PRO A 376 -11.41 -19.48 5.31
CA PRO A 376 -10.50 -20.48 5.86
C PRO A 376 -10.68 -20.61 7.38
N ASP A 377 -10.33 -21.77 7.92
CA ASP A 377 -10.12 -21.93 9.36
C ASP A 377 -9.01 -20.97 9.81
N HIS A 378 -9.31 -20.04 10.73
CA HIS A 378 -8.35 -19.04 11.19
C HIS A 378 -8.22 -19.06 12.72
N VAL A 379 -7.06 -19.50 13.20
CA VAL A 379 -6.79 -19.63 14.64
C VAL A 379 -5.60 -18.78 15.03
N ILE A 380 -5.73 -18.00 16.11
CA ILE A 380 -4.69 -17.14 16.65
C ILE A 380 -4.45 -17.49 18.11
N VAL A 381 -3.19 -17.72 18.47
CA VAL A 381 -2.78 -17.99 19.84
C VAL A 381 -1.67 -17.05 20.24
N ILE A 382 -1.74 -16.53 21.46
CA ILE A 382 -0.66 -15.80 22.13
C ILE A 382 -0.46 -16.43 23.52
N LYS A 383 0.78 -16.70 23.90
CA LYS A 383 1.14 -17.19 25.24
C LYS A 383 2.28 -16.38 25.84
N TYR A 384 2.17 -16.10 27.13
CA TYR A 384 3.25 -15.51 27.90
C TYR A 384 4.29 -16.58 28.25
N VAL A 385 5.53 -16.39 27.78
CA VAL A 385 6.67 -17.29 28.03
C VAL A 385 7.86 -16.42 28.45
N PRO A 386 8.09 -16.19 29.76
CA PRO A 386 9.06 -15.20 30.25
C PRO A 386 10.46 -15.34 29.67
N PHE A 387 10.90 -16.58 29.41
CA PHE A 387 12.26 -16.90 29.00
C PHE A 387 12.72 -16.20 27.70
N VAL A 388 11.81 -15.98 26.74
CA VAL A 388 12.20 -15.38 25.44
C VAL A 388 12.28 -13.85 25.47
N GLY A 389 11.85 -13.19 26.56
CA GLY A 389 11.87 -11.74 26.68
C GLY A 389 11.16 -11.04 25.51
N ASP A 390 11.83 -10.06 24.89
CA ASP A 390 11.32 -9.32 23.73
C ASP A 390 11.41 -10.11 22.40
N SER A 391 12.18 -11.21 22.39
CA SER A 391 12.42 -12.11 21.23
C SER A 391 11.22 -13.02 20.99
N LYS A 392 10.07 -12.39 20.67
CA LYS A 392 8.81 -13.03 20.33
C LYS A 392 8.99 -14.07 19.24
N ARG A 393 8.42 -15.26 19.44
CA ARG A 393 8.36 -16.31 18.41
C ARG A 393 6.98 -16.36 17.79
N ALA A 394 6.94 -16.38 16.47
CA ALA A 394 5.77 -16.65 15.65
C ALA A 394 5.96 -18.00 14.97
N MET A 395 4.92 -18.83 15.01
CA MET A 395 4.87 -20.11 14.31
C MET A 395 3.54 -20.16 13.58
N ASP A 396 3.59 -20.17 12.25
CA ASP A 396 2.42 -20.08 11.40
C ASP A 396 2.38 -21.28 10.45
N GLU A 397 1.21 -21.88 10.31
CA GLU A 397 0.93 -22.92 9.32
C GLU A 397 -0.16 -22.45 8.36
N TYR A 398 0.11 -22.52 7.06
CA TYR A 398 -0.84 -22.22 5.99
C TYR A 398 -1.05 -23.50 5.18
N ILE A 399 -2.26 -24.04 5.20
CA ILE A 399 -2.68 -25.18 4.38
C ILE A 399 -3.61 -24.65 3.30
N SER A 400 -3.28 -24.92 2.03
CA SER A 400 -4.02 -24.41 0.87
C SER A 400 -4.38 -25.53 -0.11
N SER A 401 -5.61 -25.50 -0.62
CA SER A 401 -6.02 -26.28 -1.79
C SER A 401 -5.35 -25.76 -3.05
N ILE A 402 -4.84 -26.68 -3.87
CA ILE A 402 -4.22 -26.40 -5.18
C ILE A 402 -4.85 -27.28 -6.28
N PHE A 403 -4.28 -27.24 -7.47
CA PHE A 403 -4.79 -27.93 -8.65
C PHE A 403 -5.05 -29.44 -8.42
N MET A 404 -6.14 -29.96 -9.00
CA MET A 404 -6.56 -31.37 -8.95
C MET A 404 -6.72 -31.98 -7.54
N GLY A 405 -7.07 -31.16 -6.53
CA GLY A 405 -7.28 -31.62 -5.15
C GLY A 405 -5.97 -31.87 -4.38
N GLY A 406 -4.83 -31.46 -4.94
CA GLY A 406 -3.58 -31.39 -4.20
C GLY A 406 -3.65 -30.34 -3.08
N HIS A 407 -2.71 -30.45 -2.13
CA HIS A 407 -2.58 -29.50 -1.03
C HIS A 407 -1.15 -28.94 -1.00
N GLN A 408 -1.01 -27.66 -0.65
CA GLN A 408 0.27 -27.03 -0.33
C GLN A 408 0.26 -26.60 1.14
N THR A 409 1.29 -27.01 1.89
CA THR A 409 1.48 -26.61 3.29
C THR A 409 2.75 -25.78 3.45
N LEU A 410 2.63 -24.60 4.04
CA LEU A 410 3.75 -23.73 4.42
C LEU A 410 3.81 -23.63 5.95
N ALA A 411 4.85 -24.20 6.55
CA ALA A 411 5.15 -24.05 7.97
C ALA A 411 6.28 -23.03 8.16
N ILE A 412 6.01 -21.94 8.89
CA ILE A 412 6.88 -20.78 9.03
C ILE A 412 7.22 -20.58 10.51
N HIS A 413 8.52 -20.54 10.82
CA HIS A 413 9.02 -20.05 12.12
C HIS A 413 9.64 -18.67 11.91
N ASN A 414 9.19 -17.67 12.67
CA ASN A 414 9.73 -16.31 12.62
C ASN A 414 10.12 -15.85 14.04
N THR A 415 11.39 -15.51 14.23
CA THR A 415 11.89 -14.86 15.45
C THR A 415 11.85 -13.35 15.26
N CYS A 416 11.00 -12.69 16.05
CA CYS A 416 10.72 -11.27 15.99
C CYS A 416 11.24 -10.60 17.26
N GLU A 417 12.28 -9.78 17.15
CA GLU A 417 12.63 -8.83 18.22
C GLU A 417 11.60 -7.70 18.18
N ASP A 418 10.51 -7.81 18.96
CA ASP A 418 9.26 -7.12 18.65
C ASP A 418 9.39 -5.59 18.77
N SER A 419 10.16 -5.10 19.75
CA SER A 419 10.44 -3.67 19.91
C SER A 419 11.32 -3.10 18.80
N LEU A 420 12.27 -3.88 18.27
CA LEU A 420 13.09 -3.48 17.13
C LEU A 420 12.30 -3.47 15.81
N LEU A 421 11.21 -4.25 15.72
CA LEU A 421 10.27 -4.19 14.61
C LEU A 421 9.19 -3.11 14.78
N ALA A 422 8.81 -2.77 16.02
CA ALA A 422 7.77 -1.78 16.32
C ALA A 422 8.29 -0.33 16.36
N ALA A 423 9.49 -0.09 16.91
CA ALA A 423 10.05 1.25 17.05
C ALA A 423 10.20 2.00 15.70
N PRO A 424 10.65 1.36 14.59
CA PRO A 424 10.67 2.03 13.28
C PRO A 424 9.27 2.40 12.77
N LEU A 425 8.23 1.60 13.07
CA LEU A 425 6.85 1.90 12.68
C LEU A 425 6.30 3.10 13.46
N ILE A 426 6.66 3.27 14.73
CA ILE A 426 6.30 4.46 15.53
C ILE A 426 6.88 5.73 14.90
N LEU A 427 8.14 5.66 14.44
CA LEU A 427 8.77 6.77 13.74
C LEU A 427 8.10 7.03 12.38
N ASP A 428 7.84 5.99 11.58
CA ASP A 428 7.13 6.13 10.30
C ASP A 428 5.73 6.73 10.47
N LEU A 429 4.96 6.27 11.46
CA LEU A 429 3.63 6.80 11.78
C LEU A 429 3.71 8.31 12.07
N ALA A 430 4.64 8.73 12.93
CA ALA A 430 4.80 10.15 13.25
C ALA A 430 5.24 10.99 12.03
N ILE A 431 6.18 10.49 11.23
CA ILE A 431 6.73 11.19 10.06
C ILE A 431 5.69 11.32 8.94
N LEU A 432 4.92 10.25 8.68
CA LEU A 432 3.85 10.28 7.69
C LEU A 432 2.66 11.13 8.13
N THR A 433 2.26 11.06 9.40
CA THR A 433 1.22 11.96 9.94
C THR A 433 1.63 13.42 9.79
N GLU A 434 2.88 13.78 10.13
CA GLU A 434 3.40 15.14 9.92
C GLU A 434 3.35 15.56 8.46
N LEU A 435 3.83 14.72 7.55
CA LEU A 435 3.79 14.99 6.11
C LEU A 435 2.36 15.23 5.63
N PHE A 436 1.40 14.42 6.06
CA PHE A 436 -0.01 14.58 5.67
C PHE A 436 -0.67 15.85 6.24
N THR A 437 -0.12 16.50 7.27
CA THR A 437 -0.54 17.86 7.68
C THR A 437 -0.20 18.94 6.66
N ARG A 438 0.82 18.68 5.83
CA ARG A 438 1.33 19.63 4.83
C ARG A 438 0.82 19.37 3.42
N ILE A 439 0.12 18.26 3.19
CA ILE A 439 -0.46 17.92 1.89
C ILE A 439 -1.96 18.25 1.91
N GLN A 440 -2.34 19.13 0.98
CA GLN A 440 -3.71 19.53 0.72
C GLN A 440 -4.07 19.19 -0.73
N TYR A 441 -5.36 19.14 -1.05
CA TYR A 441 -5.83 18.97 -2.41
C TYR A 441 -7.03 19.87 -2.73
N SER A 442 -7.18 20.23 -3.99
CA SER A 442 -8.44 20.68 -4.60
C SER A 442 -8.78 19.75 -5.76
N ASN A 443 -10.04 19.68 -6.14
CA ASN A 443 -10.54 18.89 -7.26
C ASN A 443 -11.63 19.67 -8.03
N GLU A 444 -12.17 19.08 -9.09
CA GLU A 444 -13.30 19.62 -9.86
C GLU A 444 -14.43 20.11 -8.95
N GLY A 445 -14.86 21.36 -9.14
CA GLY A 445 -15.87 22.02 -8.29
C GLY A 445 -15.34 22.59 -6.96
N THR A 446 -14.04 22.47 -6.65
CA THR A 446 -13.38 23.14 -5.51
C THR A 446 -12.09 23.89 -5.92
N GLU A 447 -12.00 24.31 -7.18
CA GLU A 447 -10.86 25.01 -7.77
C GLU A 447 -10.33 26.16 -6.89
N GLY A 448 -9.04 26.13 -6.57
CA GLY A 448 -8.38 27.09 -5.69
C GLY A 448 -8.67 26.92 -4.18
N VAL A 449 -9.66 26.12 -3.78
CA VAL A 449 -10.04 25.86 -2.39
C VAL A 449 -9.45 24.56 -1.89
N PHE A 450 -8.21 24.64 -1.40
CA PHE A 450 -7.48 23.50 -0.87
C PHE A 450 -8.04 23.00 0.47
N LYS A 451 -8.22 21.67 0.56
CA LYS A 451 -8.66 20.95 1.75
C LYS A 451 -7.60 19.96 2.20
N ASN A 452 -7.54 19.70 3.51
CA ASN A 452 -6.76 18.61 4.07
C ASN A 452 -7.41 17.26 3.71
N PHE A 453 -6.67 16.16 3.85
CA PHE A 453 -7.26 14.83 3.80
C PHE A 453 -8.32 14.59 4.90
N HIS A 454 -9.09 13.52 4.75
CA HIS A 454 -10.04 13.09 5.77
C HIS A 454 -9.33 12.79 7.11
N SER A 455 -9.96 13.15 8.24
CA SER A 455 -9.36 13.01 9.58
C SER A 455 -8.89 11.59 9.92
N VAL A 456 -9.58 10.56 9.45
CA VAL A 456 -9.07 9.18 9.53
C VAL A 456 -8.05 8.94 8.42
N LEU A 457 -6.77 8.86 8.78
CA LEU A 457 -5.65 8.65 7.86
C LEU A 457 -5.45 7.17 7.50
N SER A 458 -6.32 6.62 6.65
CA SER A 458 -6.19 5.26 6.12
C SER A 458 -4.90 5.02 5.31
N LEU A 459 -4.19 6.08 4.90
CA LEU A 459 -2.85 5.97 4.29
C LEU A 459 -1.80 5.34 5.23
N LEU A 460 -2.03 5.36 6.55
CA LEU A 460 -1.15 4.73 7.54
C LEU A 460 -1.32 3.20 7.65
N SER A 461 -2.27 2.61 6.91
CA SER A 461 -2.64 1.19 7.00
C SER A 461 -1.49 0.20 6.79
N LEU A 462 -0.44 0.57 6.04
CA LEU A 462 0.75 -0.28 5.88
C LEU A 462 1.51 -0.56 7.19
N LEU A 463 1.30 0.27 8.22
CA LEU A 463 1.95 0.20 9.52
C LEU A 463 1.02 -0.37 10.62
N LEU A 464 -0.24 -0.70 10.26
CA LEU A 464 -1.32 -1.02 11.21
C LEU A 464 -2.01 -2.35 10.83
N LYS A 465 -2.50 -3.10 11.82
CA LYS A 465 -3.07 -4.45 11.63
C LYS A 465 -4.56 -4.42 11.32
N ALA A 466 -5.31 -3.57 12.04
CA ALA A 466 -6.75 -3.39 11.87
C ALA A 466 -6.99 -1.92 11.52
N PRO A 467 -6.74 -1.51 10.26
CA PRO A 467 -6.76 -0.10 9.93
C PRO A 467 -8.17 0.48 10.01
N VAL A 468 -8.33 1.52 10.83
CA VAL A 468 -9.51 2.37 10.87
C VAL A 468 -9.52 3.21 9.59
N VAL A 469 -10.66 3.21 8.90
CA VAL A 469 -10.86 3.85 7.60
C VAL A 469 -11.98 4.88 7.67
N PRO A 470 -12.04 5.86 6.74
CA PRO A 470 -13.16 6.78 6.65
C PRO A 470 -14.52 6.04 6.61
N PRO A 471 -15.58 6.57 7.26
CA PRO A 471 -16.90 5.93 7.25
C PRO A 471 -17.38 5.60 5.83
N ASN A 472 -17.99 4.43 5.66
CA ASN A 472 -18.48 3.90 4.38
C ASN A 472 -17.38 3.65 3.31
N THR A 473 -16.12 3.49 3.70
CA THR A 473 -15.04 3.04 2.81
C THR A 473 -14.53 1.65 3.21
N PRO A 474 -14.04 0.82 2.28
CA PRO A 474 -13.58 -0.53 2.59
C PRO A 474 -12.22 -0.52 3.31
N VAL A 475 -12.04 -1.48 4.20
CA VAL A 475 -10.74 -1.84 4.77
C VAL A 475 -9.98 -2.66 3.72
N GLY A 476 -8.71 -2.31 3.46
CA GLY A 476 -7.79 -3.14 2.68
C GLY A 476 -6.57 -3.45 3.52
N ASN A 477 -6.24 -4.73 3.71
CA ASN A 477 -5.20 -5.20 4.63
C ASN A 477 -3.91 -5.63 3.93
N ALA A 478 -4.01 -6.05 2.68
CA ALA A 478 -2.93 -6.53 1.83
C ALA A 478 -1.73 -5.54 1.77
N PHE A 479 -0.57 -5.99 2.26
CA PHE A 479 0.56 -5.09 2.54
C PHE A 479 1.11 -4.42 1.28
N MET A 480 1.22 -5.14 0.15
CA MET A 480 1.80 -4.57 -1.06
C MET A 480 0.85 -3.55 -1.71
N LYS A 481 -0.46 -3.78 -1.71
CA LYS A 481 -1.46 -2.77 -2.12
C LYS A 481 -1.38 -1.50 -1.28
N GLN A 482 -1.22 -1.61 0.04
CA GLN A 482 -1.05 -0.45 0.92
C GLN A 482 0.26 0.30 0.65
N PHE A 483 1.37 -0.42 0.44
CA PHE A 483 2.66 0.16 0.08
C PHE A 483 2.60 0.89 -1.27
N VAL A 484 2.03 0.28 -2.30
CA VAL A 484 1.80 0.89 -3.62
C VAL A 484 0.91 2.12 -3.53
N SER A 485 -0.12 2.09 -2.68
CA SER A 485 -1.02 3.24 -2.48
C SER A 485 -0.29 4.47 -1.94
N ILE A 486 0.57 4.27 -0.93
CA ILE A 486 1.33 5.40 -0.37
C ILE A 486 2.45 5.85 -1.32
N THR A 487 3.20 4.95 -1.97
CA THR A 487 4.27 5.37 -2.90
C THR A 487 3.71 6.11 -4.11
N LYS A 488 2.56 5.69 -4.66
CA LYS A 488 1.88 6.43 -5.74
C LYS A 488 1.40 7.81 -5.29
N LEU A 489 0.85 7.96 -4.08
CA LEU A 489 0.52 9.29 -3.55
C LEU A 489 1.77 10.18 -3.42
N MET A 490 2.89 9.62 -2.97
CA MET A 490 4.16 10.34 -2.85
C MET A 490 4.68 10.84 -4.20
N THR A 491 4.66 10.00 -5.25
CA THR A 491 5.09 10.41 -6.59
C THR A 491 4.12 11.41 -7.20
N ILE A 492 2.81 11.21 -7.06
CA ILE A 492 1.79 12.18 -7.48
C ILE A 492 2.03 13.56 -6.86
N CYS A 493 2.23 13.63 -5.53
CA CYS A 493 2.48 14.90 -4.84
C CYS A 493 3.82 15.55 -5.22
N ALA A 494 4.77 14.76 -5.74
CA ALA A 494 6.06 15.24 -6.27
C ALA A 494 6.01 15.62 -7.76
N GLY A 495 4.88 15.48 -8.46
CA GLY A 495 4.76 15.73 -9.91
C GLY A 495 5.27 14.59 -10.80
N LEU A 496 5.53 13.42 -10.21
CA LEU A 496 6.00 12.21 -10.88
C LEU A 496 4.81 11.30 -11.18
N HIS A 497 4.42 11.26 -12.45
CA HIS A 497 3.38 10.36 -12.95
C HIS A 497 4.02 9.30 -13.84
N SER A 498 3.89 8.02 -13.47
CA SER A 498 4.33 6.91 -14.30
C SER A 498 3.45 5.69 -14.10
N ASP A 499 3.29 4.91 -15.16
CA ASP A 499 2.73 3.57 -15.13
C ASP A 499 3.89 2.54 -15.05
N ALA A 500 4.89 2.80 -14.20
CA ALA A 500 6.14 2.01 -14.11
C ALA A 500 5.96 0.54 -13.71
N ASP A 501 4.76 0.15 -13.23
CA ASP A 501 4.35 -1.24 -13.04
C ASP A 501 4.18 -2.01 -14.38
N ILE A 502 4.00 -1.30 -15.51
CA ILE A 502 3.84 -1.84 -16.87
C ILE A 502 4.80 -1.14 -17.84
N GLN A 503 6.01 -1.69 -17.95
CA GLN A 503 7.09 -1.13 -18.76
C GLN A 503 6.98 -1.52 -20.23
N LEU A 504 6.09 -0.83 -20.95
CA LEU A 504 5.85 -1.02 -22.39
C LEU A 504 7.15 -0.88 -23.21
N GLU A 505 8.12 -0.09 -22.75
CA GLU A 505 9.43 0.10 -23.38
C GLU A 505 10.24 -1.18 -23.59
N PHE A 506 9.94 -2.26 -22.86
CA PHE A 506 10.67 -3.53 -22.96
C PHE A 506 10.12 -4.48 -24.03
N PHE A 507 8.95 -4.21 -24.58
CA PHE A 507 8.28 -5.09 -25.56
C PHE A 507 7.47 -4.33 -26.63
N THR A 508 7.61 -3.01 -26.70
CA THR A 508 7.04 -2.16 -27.75
C THR A 508 8.04 -1.06 -28.15
N GLU A 509 7.91 -0.54 -29.38
CA GLU A 509 8.64 0.66 -29.78
C GLU A 509 7.96 1.91 -29.19
N ILE A 510 8.53 2.47 -28.13
CA ILE A 510 8.15 3.81 -27.67
C ILE A 510 8.81 4.83 -28.59
N LYS A 511 7.99 5.63 -29.28
CA LYS A 511 8.48 6.88 -29.87
C LYS A 511 8.77 7.85 -28.74
N GLU A 512 10.02 8.31 -28.65
CA GLU A 512 10.37 9.41 -27.76
C GLU A 512 9.46 10.60 -28.09
N ASN A 513 8.80 11.15 -27.07
CA ASN A 513 8.13 12.42 -27.22
C ASN A 513 9.20 13.47 -27.50
N MET A 514 9.26 13.96 -28.74
CA MET A 514 10.01 15.18 -29.08
C MET A 514 9.73 16.21 -27.99
N GLY A 515 10.79 16.65 -27.31
CA GLY A 515 10.68 17.60 -26.21
C GLY A 515 9.97 18.86 -26.69
N ASP A 516 9.32 19.60 -25.79
CA ASP A 516 8.51 20.73 -26.24
C ASP A 516 9.33 21.82 -26.95
N THR A 517 10.66 21.89 -26.73
CA THR A 517 11.60 22.67 -27.56
C THR A 517 11.81 22.16 -29.01
N GLU A 518 11.66 20.87 -29.28
CA GLU A 518 11.62 20.34 -30.65
C GLU A 518 10.23 20.49 -31.27
N LYS A 519 9.15 20.41 -30.48
CA LYS A 519 7.81 20.78 -30.97
C LYS A 519 7.69 22.27 -31.26
N GLU A 520 8.30 23.15 -30.46
CA GLU A 520 8.36 24.59 -30.76
C GLU A 520 9.25 24.87 -31.96
N LYS A 521 10.39 24.18 -32.13
CA LYS A 521 11.18 24.23 -33.37
C LYS A 521 10.37 23.78 -34.58
N LEU A 522 9.66 22.66 -34.49
CA LEU A 522 8.77 22.20 -35.55
C LEU A 522 7.65 23.23 -35.79
N LEU A 523 6.97 23.73 -34.76
CA LEU A 523 5.92 24.76 -34.91
C LEU A 523 6.44 26.08 -35.50
N THR A 524 7.72 26.43 -35.29
CA THR A 524 8.37 27.59 -35.94
C THR A 524 8.89 27.28 -37.35
N ASP A 525 9.21 26.04 -37.67
CA ASP A 525 9.49 25.56 -39.04
C ASP A 525 8.21 25.28 -39.86
N TRP A 526 7.01 25.36 -39.25
CA TRP A 526 5.72 25.21 -39.93
C TRP A 526 5.14 26.54 -40.48
N ASP A 527 5.86 27.65 -40.32
CA ASP A 527 5.64 28.87 -41.09
C ASP A 527 6.05 28.64 -42.55
N GLN A 528 5.23 27.91 -43.33
CA GLN A 528 4.99 28.02 -44.80
C GLN A 528 4.57 26.69 -45.44
N VAL A 529 3.27 26.36 -45.37
CA VAL A 529 2.63 25.39 -46.28
C VAL A 529 1.67 26.13 -47.20
N CYS A 530 2.02 26.30 -48.47
CA CYS A 530 1.11 26.86 -49.47
C CYS A 530 0.29 25.73 -50.12
N LEU A 531 -1.01 25.68 -49.86
CA LEU A 531 -1.93 24.74 -50.49
C LEU A 531 -2.35 25.21 -51.89
N MET A 532 -1.68 24.70 -52.93
CA MET A 532 -2.19 24.81 -54.30
C MET A 532 -3.29 23.77 -54.56
N CYS A 533 -4.43 24.23 -55.07
CA CYS A 533 -5.47 23.36 -55.63
C CYS A 533 -5.50 23.56 -57.15
N ASP A 534 -4.77 22.72 -57.88
CA ASP A 534 -4.94 22.61 -59.32
C ASP A 534 -6.19 21.77 -59.63
N GLN A 535 -6.79 21.94 -60.81
CA GLN A 535 -8.05 21.31 -61.22
C GLN A 535 -7.89 19.81 -61.54
N GLY A 536 -7.45 19.01 -60.56
CA GLY A 536 -7.19 17.58 -60.76
C GLY A 536 -6.45 16.86 -59.62
N SER A 537 -7.13 16.67 -58.49
CA SER A 537 -6.99 15.45 -57.67
C SER A 537 -5.70 15.17 -56.87
N GLU A 538 -4.76 16.11 -56.69
CA GLU A 538 -3.58 15.86 -55.82
C GLU A 538 -3.22 17.09 -54.96
N VAL A 539 -3.15 16.92 -53.63
CA VAL A 539 -2.68 17.95 -52.69
C VAL A 539 -1.18 17.76 -52.45
N LYS A 540 -0.37 18.75 -52.81
CA LYS A 540 1.08 18.75 -52.57
C LYS A 540 1.45 19.71 -51.45
N PHE A 541 2.30 19.23 -50.54
CA PHE A 541 2.98 20.05 -49.55
C PHE A 541 4.25 20.60 -50.19
N MET A 542 4.42 21.93 -50.14
CA MET A 542 5.56 22.61 -50.74
C MET A 542 5.92 23.87 -49.95
N THR A 543 7.22 24.17 -49.90
CA THR A 543 7.79 25.34 -49.23
C THR A 543 7.49 26.63 -50.00
N LYS A 544 7.57 27.79 -49.34
CA LYS A 544 7.41 29.10 -50.00
C LYS A 544 8.41 29.32 -51.14
N SER A 545 9.63 28.79 -51.00
CA SER A 545 10.66 28.80 -52.05
C SER A 545 10.24 28.02 -53.30
N GLU A 546 9.44 26.96 -53.15
CA GLU A 546 8.90 26.20 -54.28
C GLU A 546 7.66 26.90 -54.86
N PHE A 547 6.77 27.45 -54.02
CA PHE A 547 5.58 28.18 -54.45
C PHE A 547 5.90 29.49 -55.21
N LEU A 548 6.92 30.23 -54.80
CA LEU A 548 7.34 31.46 -55.50
C LEU A 548 7.93 31.21 -56.90
N ASN A 549 8.16 29.94 -57.28
CA ASN A 549 8.64 29.54 -58.61
C ASN A 549 7.54 28.90 -59.49
N THR A 550 6.31 28.72 -58.99
CA THR A 550 5.18 28.25 -59.80
C THR A 550 4.45 29.43 -60.47
N ALA A 551 4.11 29.28 -61.76
CA ALA A 551 3.57 30.36 -62.58
C ALA A 551 2.15 30.81 -62.19
N ASP A 552 1.31 29.89 -61.73
CA ASP A 552 -0.07 30.15 -61.34
C ASP A 552 -0.40 29.36 -60.06
N GLY A 553 -0.82 30.04 -58.99
CA GLY A 553 -1.13 29.39 -57.72
C GLY A 553 -1.75 30.35 -56.69
N VAL A 554 -2.71 29.84 -55.91
CA VAL A 554 -3.28 30.53 -54.75
C VAL A 554 -2.72 29.90 -53.48
N ALA A 555 -2.30 30.69 -52.52
CA ALA A 555 -1.83 30.22 -51.22
C ALA A 555 -2.82 30.53 -50.09
N TYR A 556 -2.92 29.60 -49.14
CA TYR A 556 -3.66 29.78 -47.88
C TYR A 556 -2.67 29.68 -46.72
N GLN A 557 -2.70 30.63 -45.80
CA GLN A 557 -1.89 30.59 -44.58
C GLN A 557 -2.71 30.01 -43.42
N LEU A 558 -2.13 29.09 -42.67
CA LEU A 558 -2.71 28.55 -41.43
C LEU A 558 -2.12 29.31 -40.25
N SER A 559 -2.98 29.85 -39.38
CA SER A 559 -2.58 30.49 -38.11
C SER A 559 -2.93 29.59 -36.92
N SER A 560 -2.19 29.72 -35.82
CA SER A 560 -2.44 29.00 -34.57
C SER A 560 -3.78 29.36 -33.89
N SER A 561 -4.45 30.43 -34.33
CA SER A 561 -5.77 30.87 -33.86
C SER A 561 -6.94 30.49 -34.78
N GLY A 562 -6.68 29.83 -35.92
CA GLY A 562 -7.71 29.38 -36.87
C GLY A 562 -7.48 29.83 -38.31
N LEU A 563 -8.39 29.43 -39.20
CA LEU A 563 -8.39 29.74 -40.63
C LEU A 563 -8.85 31.19 -40.90
N GLU A 564 -7.92 32.14 -40.83
CA GLU A 564 -8.09 33.46 -41.45
C GLU A 564 -7.42 33.48 -42.83
N GLY A 565 -8.23 33.42 -43.88
CA GLY A 565 -7.75 33.39 -45.27
C GLY A 565 -7.50 34.79 -45.83
N SER A 566 -6.24 35.18 -46.01
CA SER A 566 -5.85 36.31 -46.85
C SER A 566 -5.39 35.82 -48.24
N MET A 567 -6.13 36.17 -49.29
CA MET A 567 -5.80 35.79 -50.66
C MET A 567 -4.64 36.65 -51.19
N ILE A 568 -3.49 36.04 -51.47
CA ILE A 568 -2.36 36.66 -52.16
C ILE A 568 -2.43 36.23 -53.63
N VAL A 569 -2.62 37.20 -54.53
CA VAL A 569 -2.61 36.99 -55.99
C VAL A 569 -1.30 37.56 -56.53
N ASN A 570 -0.56 36.77 -57.30
CA ASN A 570 0.53 37.26 -58.13
C ASN A 570 -0.07 37.84 -59.42
N GLU A 571 -0.18 39.16 -59.53
CA GLU A 571 -0.46 39.83 -60.80
C GLU A 571 0.55 40.97 -61.05
N PRO A 572 1.19 41.02 -62.22
CA PRO A 572 1.88 42.21 -62.69
C PRO A 572 0.88 43.17 -63.35
N THR A 573 0.72 44.36 -62.75
CA THR A 573 0.23 45.62 -63.35
C THR A 573 -1.26 45.78 -63.75
N GLU A 574 -1.80 46.96 -63.38
CA GLU A 574 -3.04 47.62 -63.88
C GLU A 574 -4.45 47.23 -63.33
N THR A 575 -4.69 47.65 -62.09
CA THR A 575 -5.90 48.38 -61.62
C THR A 575 -7.30 48.08 -62.19
N LEU A 576 -8.16 47.46 -61.36
CA LEU A 576 -9.62 47.73 -61.30
C LEU A 576 -10.13 47.62 -59.84
N PRO A 577 -11.12 48.42 -59.40
CA PRO A 577 -11.52 48.48 -58.00
C PRO A 577 -12.68 47.54 -57.66
N PHE A 578 -12.46 46.57 -56.77
CA PHE A 578 -13.54 45.78 -56.16
C PHE A 578 -13.58 45.91 -54.64
N ARG A 579 -14.79 46.15 -54.10
CA ARG A 579 -15.04 46.23 -52.66
C ARG A 579 -14.95 44.83 -52.04
N VAL A 580 -14.17 44.72 -50.96
CA VAL A 580 -14.21 43.56 -50.07
C VAL A 580 -15.54 43.55 -49.32
N ASN A 581 -16.44 42.65 -49.69
CA ASN A 581 -17.57 42.26 -48.84
C ASN A 581 -17.11 41.06 -47.98
N THR A 582 -17.20 41.22 -46.67
CA THR A 582 -16.78 40.21 -45.68
C THR A 582 -17.59 38.93 -45.83
N LEU A 583 -16.96 37.85 -46.30
CA LEU A 583 -17.63 36.55 -46.44
C LEU A 583 -17.65 35.83 -45.08
N LYS A 584 -18.75 35.94 -44.33
CA LYS A 584 -18.98 35.12 -43.14
C LYS A 584 -19.41 33.71 -43.56
N ILE A 585 -18.53 32.73 -43.38
CA ILE A 585 -18.91 31.31 -43.48
C ILE A 585 -19.55 30.89 -42.14
N PRO A 586 -20.79 30.38 -42.12
CA PRO A 586 -21.42 29.92 -40.88
C PRO A 586 -20.85 28.58 -40.42
N VAL A 587 -20.63 28.45 -39.11
CA VAL A 587 -20.30 27.16 -38.47
C VAL A 587 -21.48 26.21 -38.64
N ALA A 588 -21.23 25.01 -39.17
CA ALA A 588 -22.27 24.04 -39.48
C ALA A 588 -22.87 23.44 -38.19
N TYR A 589 -24.21 23.51 -38.08
CA TYR A 589 -24.98 22.64 -37.20
C TYR A 589 -25.05 21.23 -37.81
N GLU A 590 -24.98 20.20 -36.97
CA GLU A 590 -25.39 18.85 -37.38
C GLU A 590 -26.89 18.86 -37.74
N SER A 591 -27.19 18.48 -38.98
CA SER A 591 -28.56 18.25 -39.45
C SER A 591 -28.58 16.98 -40.29
N THR A 592 -29.31 15.96 -39.83
CA THR A 592 -29.27 14.59 -40.35
C THR A 592 -30.18 14.35 -41.56
N ASP A 593 -30.54 15.41 -42.31
CA ASP A 593 -31.58 15.36 -43.35
C ASP A 593 -31.00 15.78 -44.71
N LYS A 594 -30.77 14.80 -45.60
CA LYS A 594 -30.00 14.99 -46.86
C LYS A 594 -30.80 15.61 -48.01
N ASP A 595 -32.12 15.71 -47.89
CA ASP A 595 -33.02 16.00 -49.03
C ASP A 595 -33.34 17.51 -49.23
N LYS A 596 -32.48 18.41 -48.74
CA LYS A 596 -32.68 19.88 -48.83
C LYS A 596 -31.46 20.71 -49.28
N LEU A 597 -30.54 20.13 -50.05
CA LEU A 597 -29.47 20.89 -50.70
C LEU A 597 -29.91 21.39 -52.10
N PRO A 598 -29.75 22.69 -52.42
CA PRO A 598 -30.00 23.19 -53.77
C PRO A 598 -29.08 22.55 -54.82
N SER A 599 -29.64 22.24 -55.99
CA SER A 599 -28.93 21.68 -57.14
C SER A 599 -27.76 22.58 -57.56
N GLY A 600 -26.53 22.11 -57.37
CA GLY A 600 -25.30 22.85 -57.68
C GLY A 600 -24.25 22.84 -56.56
N CYS A 601 -24.62 22.50 -55.33
CA CYS A 601 -23.66 22.36 -54.23
C CYS A 601 -23.03 20.97 -54.23
N GLN A 602 -21.70 20.88 -54.45
CA GLN A 602 -20.93 19.70 -54.07
C GLN A 602 -20.53 19.81 -52.60
N VAL A 603 -20.70 18.71 -51.85
CA VAL A 603 -20.15 18.59 -50.50
C VAL A 603 -18.67 18.23 -50.64
N ILE A 604 -17.79 19.16 -50.27
CA ILE A 604 -16.36 18.88 -50.11
C ILE A 604 -16.17 18.30 -48.71
N ASP A 605 -15.97 16.99 -48.63
CA ASP A 605 -15.78 16.25 -47.39
C ASP A 605 -14.34 16.48 -46.88
N LEU A 606 -14.16 17.55 -46.10
CA LEU A 606 -12.86 17.94 -45.55
C LEU A 606 -12.48 17.03 -44.38
N HIS A 607 -12.02 15.82 -44.71
CA HIS A 607 -11.32 14.94 -43.76
C HIS A 607 -10.01 15.59 -43.32
N LEU A 608 -10.09 16.40 -42.25
CA LEU A 608 -8.93 16.87 -41.50
C LEU A 608 -8.22 15.65 -40.88
N ALA A 609 -7.17 15.20 -41.56
CA ALA A 609 -6.36 14.06 -41.15
C ALA A 609 -5.54 14.41 -39.91
N PHE A 610 -6.13 14.22 -38.72
CA PHE A 610 -5.33 13.87 -37.55
C PHE A 610 -4.68 12.52 -37.82
N ALA A 611 -3.42 12.55 -38.24
CA ALA A 611 -2.65 11.38 -38.61
C ALA A 611 -2.28 10.50 -37.39
N ARG A 612 -3.27 9.79 -36.84
CA ARG A 612 -3.01 8.53 -36.13
C ARG A 612 -2.83 7.42 -37.16
N VAL A 613 -1.58 7.17 -37.54
CA VAL A 613 -1.20 5.93 -38.24
C VAL A 613 -1.10 4.79 -37.22
N ASP A 614 -2.25 4.38 -36.68
CA ASP A 614 -2.38 3.08 -36.02
C ASP A 614 -2.65 2.01 -37.08
N LYS A 615 -1.58 1.61 -37.78
CA LYS A 615 -1.59 0.43 -38.68
C LYS A 615 -1.73 -0.86 -37.85
N CYS A 616 -2.96 -1.17 -37.41
CA CYS A 616 -3.25 -2.49 -36.83
C CYS A 616 -4.69 -3.01 -36.98
N PHE A 617 -5.58 -2.35 -37.73
CA PHE A 617 -7.00 -2.79 -37.84
C PHE A 617 -7.51 -3.22 -39.23
N ASP A 618 -6.75 -3.02 -40.31
CA ASP A 618 -7.22 -3.40 -41.65
C ASP A 618 -6.99 -4.89 -42.00
N SER A 619 -6.01 -5.56 -41.36
CA SER A 619 -5.72 -6.99 -41.61
C SER A 619 -6.82 -7.97 -41.17
N VAL A 620 -7.81 -7.52 -40.38
CA VAL A 620 -8.95 -8.34 -39.93
C VAL A 620 -10.19 -8.14 -40.81
N ARG A 621 -10.27 -7.05 -41.58
CA ARG A 621 -11.47 -6.69 -42.36
C ARG A 621 -11.54 -7.38 -43.72
N ASP A 622 -10.39 -7.65 -44.35
CA ASP A 622 -10.32 -8.27 -45.69
C ASP A 622 -10.46 -9.81 -45.69
N LEU A 623 -10.08 -10.49 -44.60
CA LEU A 623 -10.33 -11.92 -44.43
C LEU A 623 -11.83 -12.25 -44.42
N ARG A 624 -12.69 -11.30 -44.03
CA ARG A 624 -14.14 -11.50 -43.97
C ARG A 624 -14.85 -11.33 -45.32
N LYS A 625 -14.22 -10.71 -46.32
CA LYS A 625 -14.77 -10.52 -47.67
C LYS A 625 -14.40 -11.63 -48.67
N LYS A 626 -13.27 -12.33 -48.47
CA LYS A 626 -12.90 -13.49 -49.29
C LYS A 626 -13.64 -14.79 -48.92
N ALA A 627 -14.37 -14.82 -47.80
CA ALA A 627 -15.19 -15.95 -47.38
C ALA A 627 -16.63 -15.93 -47.95
N SER A 628 -17.00 -14.92 -48.76
CA SER A 628 -18.39 -14.67 -49.19
C SER A 628 -18.74 -15.13 -50.61
N SER A 629 -17.82 -15.79 -51.32
CA SER A 629 -17.97 -16.09 -52.75
C SER A 629 -17.53 -17.51 -53.15
N VAL A 630 -18.11 -18.53 -52.51
CA VAL A 630 -18.18 -19.89 -53.08
C VAL A 630 -19.63 -20.38 -52.96
N GLY A 631 -20.14 -20.95 -54.04
CA GLY A 631 -21.58 -21.14 -54.26
C GLY A 631 -22.24 -22.26 -53.48
N SER A 632 -23.57 -22.21 -53.51
CA SER A 632 -24.50 -23.24 -53.02
C SER A 632 -24.19 -24.65 -53.51
N ASN A 633 -24.15 -25.62 -52.61
CA ASN A 633 -24.55 -26.99 -52.91
C ASN A 633 -25.20 -27.66 -51.70
N LYS A 634 -26.20 -28.50 -51.96
CA LYS A 634 -27.02 -29.19 -50.93
C LYS A 634 -26.26 -30.39 -50.36
N LEU A 635 -26.37 -30.61 -49.05
CA LEU A 635 -26.01 -31.88 -48.41
C LEU A 635 -27.28 -32.67 -48.08
N GLN A 636 -27.31 -33.95 -48.46
CA GLN A 636 -28.23 -34.97 -47.93
C GLN A 636 -27.48 -35.83 -46.90
N PRO A 637 -28.18 -36.44 -45.92
CA PRO A 637 -27.54 -37.24 -44.88
C PRO A 637 -27.32 -38.71 -45.30
N HIS A 638 -26.21 -39.29 -44.85
CA HIS A 638 -25.95 -40.74 -44.76
C HIS A 638 -25.21 -41.01 -43.42
N PRO A 639 -25.15 -42.25 -42.89
CA PRO A 639 -25.68 -42.50 -41.55
C PRO A 639 -24.72 -43.31 -40.65
N ASP A 640 -23.48 -42.87 -40.51
CA ASP A 640 -22.46 -43.48 -39.66
C ASP A 640 -21.55 -42.41 -39.04
N GLY A 641 -22.01 -41.83 -37.93
CA GLY A 641 -21.44 -40.64 -37.30
C GLY A 641 -19.98 -40.77 -36.85
N SER A 642 -19.05 -40.46 -37.75
CA SER A 642 -17.63 -40.24 -37.48
C SER A 642 -17.11 -39.06 -38.32
N THR A 643 -16.18 -38.29 -37.76
CA THR A 643 -15.64 -37.08 -38.42
C THR A 643 -14.13 -37.20 -38.51
N ILE A 644 -13.61 -37.19 -39.73
CA ILE A 644 -12.18 -37.08 -40.04
C ILE A 644 -12.02 -35.87 -40.98
N PRO A 645 -11.18 -34.87 -40.66
CA PRO A 645 -10.85 -33.81 -41.60
C PRO A 645 -9.91 -34.38 -42.68
N GLY A 646 -10.37 -34.43 -43.93
CA GLY A 646 -9.54 -34.73 -45.09
C GLY A 646 -8.81 -33.49 -45.61
N ASP A 647 -7.68 -33.70 -46.29
CA ASP A 647 -6.77 -32.65 -46.74
C ASP A 647 -7.40 -31.67 -47.75
N LEU A 648 -7.08 -30.38 -47.57
CA LEU A 648 -7.36 -29.32 -48.54
C LEU A 648 -6.02 -28.75 -49.04
N ILE A 649 -5.60 -29.22 -50.21
CA ILE A 649 -4.41 -28.74 -50.91
C ILE A 649 -4.68 -27.33 -51.45
N TYR A 650 -3.78 -26.40 -51.17
CA TYR A 650 -3.72 -25.08 -51.82
C TYR A 650 -2.35 -24.87 -52.44
N ASP A 651 -2.32 -24.62 -53.75
CA ASP A 651 -1.12 -24.15 -54.45
C ASP A 651 -0.77 -22.73 -54.02
N VAL A 652 0.51 -22.49 -53.74
CA VAL A 652 1.08 -21.15 -53.49
C VAL A 652 2.32 -20.99 -54.38
N PRO A 653 2.33 -20.05 -55.34
CA PRO A 653 3.52 -19.78 -56.15
C PRO A 653 4.57 -19.00 -55.33
N ASP A 654 5.80 -19.50 -55.36
CA ASP A 654 7.07 -18.82 -55.04
C ASP A 654 7.11 -17.80 -53.88
N ALA A 655 7.39 -18.32 -52.68
CA ALA A 655 8.32 -17.69 -51.74
C ALA A 655 9.14 -18.76 -51.02
N THR A 656 10.47 -18.65 -51.05
CA THR A 656 11.38 -19.78 -50.74
C THR A 656 11.45 -20.13 -49.26
N VAL A 657 11.26 -21.42 -48.95
CA VAL A 657 11.32 -21.99 -47.59
C VAL A 657 12.77 -22.26 -47.12
N ARG A 658 13.01 -22.01 -45.82
CA ARG A 658 13.86 -22.77 -44.87
C ARG A 658 13.58 -22.18 -43.48
N GLY A 659 12.89 -22.83 -42.54
CA GLY A 659 13.06 -24.21 -42.07
C GLY A 659 14.16 -24.22 -41.02
N PHE A 660 13.96 -24.61 -39.75
CA PHE A 660 13.21 -25.77 -39.28
C PHE A 660 12.35 -25.53 -38.03
N LEU A 661 11.24 -26.25 -37.95
CA LEU A 661 10.54 -26.60 -36.71
C LEU A 661 10.98 -28.02 -36.30
N HIS A 662 11.20 -28.29 -35.02
CA HIS A 662 11.32 -29.67 -34.54
C HIS A 662 10.59 -29.83 -33.20
N LEU A 663 9.50 -30.59 -33.24
CA LEU A 663 8.82 -31.16 -32.08
C LEU A 663 8.97 -32.68 -32.18
N THR A 664 9.52 -33.29 -31.15
CA THR A 664 9.48 -34.74 -30.91
C THR A 664 9.48 -34.97 -29.41
N ASP A 665 8.48 -35.69 -28.92
CA ASP A 665 8.38 -36.08 -27.51
C ASP A 665 9.42 -37.13 -27.09
N HIS A 666 9.68 -37.16 -25.77
CA HIS A 666 10.17 -38.28 -24.97
C HIS A 666 11.04 -39.38 -25.65
N GLU A 667 12.35 -39.38 -25.34
CA GLU A 667 12.95 -40.41 -24.48
C GLU A 667 14.36 -40.02 -23.99
N SER A 668 14.80 -40.62 -22.89
CA SER A 668 16.11 -40.38 -22.26
C SER A 668 17.24 -41.18 -22.92
N ILE A 669 18.50 -40.66 -22.97
CA ILE A 669 19.74 -41.35 -22.51
C ILE A 669 21.09 -40.64 -22.91
N THR A 670 21.99 -40.55 -21.92
CA THR A 670 23.48 -40.36 -21.93
C THR A 670 24.22 -39.12 -22.49
N HIS A 671 25.27 -38.80 -21.73
CA HIS A 671 26.48 -38.03 -22.03
C HIS A 671 27.06 -38.09 -23.45
N VAL A 672 27.68 -36.97 -23.85
CA VAL A 672 28.81 -36.92 -24.77
C VAL A 672 29.92 -36.02 -24.17
N GLU A 673 31.14 -36.55 -24.04
CA GLU A 673 32.34 -35.75 -23.72
C GLU A 673 32.80 -34.95 -24.96
N ALA A 674 33.34 -33.76 -24.75
CA ALA A 674 34.21 -33.09 -25.74
C ALA A 674 35.51 -32.63 -25.07
N LYS A 675 36.65 -33.01 -25.66
CA LYS A 675 38.02 -32.71 -25.19
C LYS A 675 38.67 -31.61 -26.05
N GLY A 676 39.67 -30.91 -25.48
CA GLY A 676 40.51 -29.92 -26.18
C GLY A 676 40.30 -28.50 -25.62
N GLN A 677 41.12 -27.88 -24.75
CA GLN A 677 42.54 -28.01 -24.34
C GLN A 677 43.55 -27.11 -25.10
N GLU A 678 43.67 -25.85 -24.66
CA GLU A 678 44.91 -25.04 -24.57
C GLU A 678 44.71 -24.11 -23.34
N ARG A 679 45.43 -24.27 -22.21
CA ARG A 679 46.80 -23.84 -21.86
C ARG A 679 47.02 -22.30 -21.85
N LEU A 680 47.75 -21.71 -20.89
CA LEU A 680 47.91 -21.89 -19.43
C LEU A 680 48.91 -20.83 -18.93
N ASP A 681 48.60 -20.10 -17.86
CA ASP A 681 49.52 -19.67 -16.78
C ASP A 681 48.71 -18.82 -15.77
N MET A 682 48.61 -19.02 -14.45
CA MET A 682 49.27 -19.77 -13.35
C MET A 682 49.87 -18.82 -12.31
N GLY A 683 49.23 -18.80 -11.13
CA GLY A 683 49.59 -17.98 -9.96
C GLY A 683 48.90 -18.42 -8.66
N ARG A 684 48.92 -19.74 -8.41
CA ARG A 684 48.68 -20.54 -7.18
C ARG A 684 48.39 -19.80 -5.85
N ALA A 685 47.30 -20.08 -5.10
CA ALA A 685 46.90 -21.32 -4.34
C ALA A 685 47.42 -21.33 -2.87
N THR A 686 46.73 -21.79 -1.81
CA THR A 686 46.05 -23.10 -1.52
C THR A 686 45.15 -22.89 -0.26
N VAL A 687 43.83 -23.16 -0.18
CA VAL A 687 43.02 -24.42 -0.20
C VAL A 687 43.05 -25.27 1.10
N TYR A 688 41.89 -25.53 1.74
CA TYR A 688 41.42 -26.78 2.43
C TYR A 688 40.21 -26.49 3.36
N GLY A 689 39.15 -27.31 3.47
CA GLY A 689 38.77 -28.52 2.74
C GLY A 689 37.43 -29.11 3.25
N GLN A 690 36.73 -29.88 2.42
CA GLN A 690 35.47 -30.56 2.76
C GLN A 690 35.51 -31.98 2.16
N TRP A 691 35.08 -33.01 2.91
CA TRP A 691 35.12 -34.41 2.47
C TRP A 691 33.71 -35.00 2.45
N ALA A 692 33.40 -35.72 1.37
CA ALA A 692 32.29 -36.66 1.26
C ALA A 692 32.82 -37.96 0.66
N LEU A 693 32.33 -39.10 1.12
CA LEU A 693 32.71 -40.43 0.63
C LEU A 693 31.46 -41.27 0.34
N SER A 694 31.58 -42.13 -0.67
CA SER A 694 30.47 -42.73 -1.39
C SER A 694 30.07 -44.14 -0.94
N SER A 695 28.83 -44.48 -1.28
CA SER A 695 28.13 -45.77 -1.23
C SER A 695 28.92 -47.05 -1.59
N ASN A 696 28.43 -48.19 -1.10
CA ASN A 696 28.45 -49.44 -1.88
C ASN A 696 27.24 -50.36 -1.60
N PHE A 697 26.91 -51.22 -2.58
CA PHE A 697 25.65 -51.97 -2.71
C PHE A 697 25.67 -53.38 -2.12
N GLY A 698 24.49 -53.95 -1.85
CA GLY A 698 24.28 -55.39 -1.65
C GLY A 698 22.80 -55.79 -1.76
N LYS A 699 22.44 -56.68 -2.70
CA LYS A 699 21.09 -57.28 -2.84
C LYS A 699 21.12 -58.72 -2.32
N PHE A 700 20.03 -59.17 -1.69
CA PHE A 700 19.63 -60.59 -1.62
C PHE A 700 18.11 -60.73 -1.50
N THR A 701 17.58 -61.93 -1.75
CA THR A 701 16.20 -62.21 -2.18
C THR A 701 15.38 -63.08 -1.22
N GLU A 702 14.06 -62.87 -1.25
CA GLU A 702 12.95 -63.84 -1.10
C GLU A 702 12.70 -64.67 0.19
N SER A 703 11.38 -64.84 0.42
CA SER A 703 10.66 -65.99 1.03
C SER A 703 10.38 -65.98 2.54
N ALA A 704 9.52 -66.93 2.97
CA ALA A 704 8.53 -66.75 4.05
C ALA A 704 8.62 -67.79 5.20
N SER A 705 7.66 -67.71 6.14
CA SER A 705 7.18 -68.74 7.11
C SER A 705 7.69 -68.76 8.58
N SER A 706 6.88 -68.10 9.43
CA SER A 706 6.13 -68.63 10.61
C SER A 706 6.77 -69.32 11.85
N VAL A 707 6.21 -68.93 13.03
CA VAL A 707 6.19 -69.59 14.38
C VAL A 707 7.56 -69.59 15.12
N VAL A 708 7.74 -69.22 16.40
CA VAL A 708 7.06 -69.65 17.66
C VAL A 708 7.00 -68.54 18.74
N SER A 709 6.05 -68.70 19.67
CA SER A 709 5.58 -67.85 20.77
C SER A 709 6.58 -67.35 21.83
N ASN A 710 6.20 -66.27 22.53
CA ASN A 710 6.07 -66.36 24.00
C ASN A 710 5.07 -65.36 24.63
N ARG A 711 4.58 -65.76 25.81
CA ARG A 711 3.42 -65.30 26.59
C ARG A 711 3.42 -63.82 27.01
N GLY A 712 2.22 -63.23 27.16
CA GLY A 712 2.02 -61.90 27.77
C GLY A 712 1.61 -61.95 29.26
N VAL A 713 1.47 -60.76 29.87
CA VAL A 713 0.78 -60.49 31.15
C VAL A 713 0.16 -59.09 31.07
N ASP A 714 -1.05 -58.93 31.63
CA ASP A 714 -1.89 -57.72 31.57
C ASP A 714 -1.37 -56.49 32.35
N ARG A 715 -1.93 -55.31 32.03
CA ARG A 715 -1.95 -54.12 32.91
C ARG A 715 -3.36 -53.52 32.99
N PRO A 716 -3.88 -53.19 34.20
CA PRO A 716 -5.22 -52.63 34.41
C PRO A 716 -5.27 -51.08 34.28
N PRO A 717 -6.47 -50.44 34.29
CA PRO A 717 -6.67 -49.07 33.80
C PRO A 717 -6.88 -47.98 34.87
N LEU A 718 -6.77 -46.73 34.40
CA LEU A 718 -7.49 -45.49 34.78
C LEU A 718 -7.81 -45.19 36.25
N LEU A 719 -7.25 -44.10 36.76
CA LEU A 719 -7.64 -43.44 38.03
C LEU A 719 -8.61 -42.27 37.78
N GLN A 720 -9.82 -42.37 38.34
CA GLN A 720 -10.67 -41.22 38.64
C GLN A 720 -10.36 -40.70 40.06
N TYR A 721 -10.42 -39.39 40.27
CA TYR A 721 -10.37 -38.79 41.61
C TYR A 721 -11.74 -38.24 42.03
N GLY A 722 -12.19 -38.61 43.23
CA GLY A 722 -13.41 -38.12 43.87
C GLY A 722 -13.19 -36.88 44.75
N PRO A 723 -14.27 -36.29 45.30
CA PRO A 723 -14.26 -34.95 45.90
C PRO A 723 -13.94 -34.91 47.40
N ALA A 724 -13.54 -33.73 47.91
CA ALA A 724 -13.21 -33.50 49.31
C ALA A 724 -14.13 -32.49 50.01
N ALA A 725 -14.69 -32.93 51.14
CA ALA A 725 -15.13 -32.24 52.37
C ALA A 725 -15.69 -30.79 52.36
N ARG A 726 -16.85 -30.63 53.02
CA ARG A 726 -17.38 -29.36 53.55
C ARG A 726 -16.88 -29.09 54.97
N SER A 727 -16.80 -27.82 55.37
CA SER A 727 -16.96 -27.39 56.77
C SER A 727 -17.54 -25.98 56.88
N GLN A 728 -18.75 -25.84 57.44
CA GLN A 728 -19.15 -24.86 58.46
C GLN A 728 -20.69 -24.80 58.63
N THR A 729 -21.10 -24.71 59.88
CA THR A 729 -22.44 -24.38 60.43
C THR A 729 -22.53 -22.85 60.63
N ASN A 730 -23.66 -22.14 60.84
CA ASN A 730 -25.02 -22.52 61.28
C ASN A 730 -26.08 -21.41 60.95
N CYS A 731 -27.36 -21.80 60.75
CA CYS A 731 -28.62 -21.05 61.03
C CYS A 731 -29.01 -19.75 60.25
N PRO A 732 -30.31 -19.34 60.22
CA PRO A 732 -31.48 -20.14 59.80
C PRO A 732 -32.61 -19.40 59.01
N THR A 733 -33.43 -20.16 58.27
CA THR A 733 -34.88 -19.96 57.97
C THR A 733 -35.44 -18.63 57.38
N LYS A 734 -35.94 -18.70 56.13
CA LYS A 734 -37.28 -18.25 55.64
C LYS A 734 -37.42 -18.74 54.18
N GLN A 735 -38.16 -19.80 53.89
CA GLN A 735 -39.58 -19.84 53.53
C GLN A 735 -40.01 -18.97 52.34
N GLU A 736 -40.24 -19.65 51.20
CA GLU A 736 -41.33 -19.52 50.23
C GLU A 736 -41.88 -18.11 49.89
N THR A 737 -41.77 -17.71 48.61
CA THR A 737 -42.96 -17.49 47.76
C THR A 737 -42.60 -17.43 46.27
N GLU A 738 -43.56 -17.80 45.43
CA GLU A 738 -43.44 -17.93 43.97
C GLU A 738 -43.76 -16.61 43.27
N SER A 739 -43.10 -16.33 42.12
CA SER A 739 -43.76 -15.95 40.84
C SER A 739 -42.70 -15.57 39.78
N PRO A 740 -42.99 -15.74 38.47
CA PRO A 740 -41.94 -15.81 37.45
C PRO A 740 -41.78 -14.56 36.58
N THR A 741 -40.55 -14.36 36.09
CA THR A 741 -40.28 -14.06 34.67
C THR A 741 -38.92 -14.67 34.28
#